data_AF-A0A535I5R8-F1
#
_entry.id   AF-A0A535I5R8-F1
#
_cell.length_a   1.000
_cell.length_b   1.000
_cell.length_c   1.000
_cell.angle_alpha   90.00
_cell.angle_beta   90.00
_cell.angle_gamma   90.00
#
_symmetry.space_group_name_H-M   'P 1'
#
loop_
_entity.id
_entity.type
_entity.pdbx_description
1 polymer ?
#
loop_
_entity_poly.entity_id
_entity_poly.type
_entity_poly.pdbx_seq_one_letter_code
_entity_poly.pdbx_strand_id
1 'polypeptide(L)'
;MKRLIRLVVVAVLSVGWQAAAVPAHASSAATSVSNAASSSCQLGNGVQHVINIVFDNTHFSRDNPNVPSDLEQMPALLNFLKDNGTLLTDQHTPIIAHTATDILTSLTGVYGDQMGVPISNSFRYYLPTKKTSLGVSFAYWTAPLFDPTSAAGTDTTFNMLTAQGKNAPAPWVPFTRAGCNVGGVSTANIELENIGIDIPTVFGAGSAEAAEAAASDPSTGQPATGDFVGIAIHCAHGNVMCASSSHARPDMLPDEPGGYAGYQALFGHKYVAPAIGGVTAMNGSAITAFPGFDQMPANNTLGYVAQMQEHGVPVTYGYISDAHAAHLPFTDANPWGPGEANYVKQLKTYDQAFAAFFARLAKDGINRSNSVFVFTSDEGDHLIASPPTPAGCDGVNVPCTYNPIGEVSANLKGLVGSQTTATTNFTVHSDSAPTVYINGNPDQTSSDARGLERAAGTITATNPYTNVNERVDNFLADQAEMKLMHMQTADPKRNPTFTMFAKPDYFLFAGAPSCSSPCISINPAFNWNHGDIAPEINTTWLGIVGPDVRNLGATGGVWTDHSDIRPTLMALTGLRDDYAHQGRPISEVLAESSQGSNQLAAVYKQINAPVGQLSLDSIRFATRAMLSNSAGDQTYASADATIADWNARRDSLAAQMITLLDSTAPGSGQHNESEKASLIAQGRQLLAEVHAAAS
;
A
#
# COMPACT_ATOMS: atom_id res chain seq x y z
N MET A 1 16.14 25.03 -6.52
CA MET A 1 16.90 25.94 -7.40
C MET A 1 18.04 25.16 -8.07
N LYS A 2 17.94 24.87 -9.38
CA LYS A 2 18.99 24.70 -10.43
C LYS A 2 20.26 23.86 -10.10
N ARG A 3 20.83 22.96 -10.92
CA ARG A 3 20.87 22.80 -12.40
C ARG A 3 21.72 21.55 -12.79
N LEU A 4 21.40 20.95 -13.94
CA LEU A 4 22.16 19.99 -14.77
C LEU A 4 23.61 20.43 -15.09
N ILE A 5 24.55 19.48 -15.21
CA ILE A 5 25.75 19.54 -16.07
C ILE A 5 26.08 18.14 -16.62
N ARG A 6 26.09 17.97 -17.96
CA ARG A 6 26.63 16.82 -18.70
C ARG A 6 28.08 17.06 -19.13
N LEU A 7 28.94 16.04 -19.14
CA LEU A 7 30.18 16.03 -19.96
C LEU A 7 30.68 14.60 -20.27
N VAL A 8 31.22 14.45 -21.48
CA VAL A 8 31.56 13.23 -22.25
C VAL A 8 33.05 12.87 -22.13
N VAL A 9 33.46 11.60 -22.34
CA VAL A 9 34.58 11.11 -23.22
C VAL A 9 35.23 9.76 -22.79
N VAL A 10 34.96 8.73 -23.62
CA VAL A 10 35.83 7.73 -24.33
C VAL A 10 36.79 6.74 -23.60
N ALA A 11 36.34 5.48 -23.68
CA ALA A 11 36.92 4.12 -23.66
C ALA A 11 38.36 3.80 -24.17
N VAL A 12 38.94 2.69 -23.65
CA VAL A 12 39.74 1.67 -24.38
C VAL A 12 39.61 0.26 -23.74
N LEU A 13 39.44 -0.77 -24.59
CA LEU A 13 39.34 -2.25 -24.40
C LEU A 13 40.64 -2.91 -23.85
N SER A 14 40.76 -4.17 -23.39
CA SER A 14 40.33 -5.48 -23.97
C SER A 14 40.80 -6.70 -23.12
N VAL A 15 39.98 -7.79 -23.12
CA VAL A 15 40.28 -9.25 -23.35
C VAL A 15 41.32 -9.98 -22.45
N GLY A 16 41.13 -11.20 -21.91
CA GLY A 16 40.07 -12.23 -21.98
C GLY A 16 40.54 -13.63 -21.48
N TRP A 17 39.68 -14.65 -21.71
CA TRP A 17 39.91 -16.13 -21.79
C TRP A 17 39.99 -16.93 -20.47
N GLN A 18 38.95 -17.71 -20.10
CA GLN A 18 38.57 -19.10 -20.50
C GLN A 18 39.50 -20.23 -20.03
N ALA A 19 38.97 -21.16 -19.21
CA ALA A 19 39.05 -22.61 -19.45
C ALA A 19 38.17 -23.46 -18.48
N ALA A 20 37.42 -24.38 -19.11
CA ALA A 20 36.71 -25.59 -18.68
C ALA A 20 37.57 -26.59 -17.87
N ALA A 21 37.13 -27.70 -17.23
CA ALA A 21 35.86 -28.36 -16.88
C ALA A 21 36.22 -29.69 -16.12
N VAL A 22 35.38 -30.10 -15.13
CA VAL A 22 34.73 -31.43 -14.89
C VAL A 22 35.62 -32.71 -14.72
N PRO A 23 35.20 -33.92 -14.21
CA PRO A 23 34.04 -34.42 -13.40
C PRO A 23 34.43 -35.28 -12.16
N ALA A 24 33.44 -35.75 -11.36
CA ALA A 24 33.44 -37.11 -10.80
C ALA A 24 32.02 -37.66 -10.49
N HIS A 25 31.81 -38.96 -10.75
CA HIS A 25 30.57 -39.77 -10.76
C HIS A 25 30.21 -40.28 -9.33
N ALA A 26 28.96 -40.20 -8.85
CA ALA A 26 27.78 -41.08 -9.01
C ALA A 26 27.79 -42.43 -8.24
N SER A 27 26.73 -42.66 -7.45
CA SER A 27 26.22 -43.99 -7.03
C SER A 27 24.69 -43.92 -6.88
N SER A 28 24.00 -44.85 -7.55
CA SER A 28 22.55 -44.91 -7.81
C SER A 28 21.78 -45.82 -6.84
N ALA A 29 20.55 -45.43 -6.48
CA ALA A 29 19.54 -46.33 -5.92
C ALA A 29 18.19 -46.19 -6.68
N ALA A 30 17.70 -47.34 -7.13
CA ALA A 30 16.40 -47.74 -7.72
C ALA A 30 15.39 -46.67 -8.16
N THR A 31 15.14 -46.68 -9.47
CA THR A 31 14.10 -46.01 -10.24
C THR A 31 12.69 -46.54 -9.97
N SER A 32 11.87 -45.74 -9.28
CA SER A 32 10.45 -45.62 -9.67
C SER A 32 10.40 -44.66 -10.85
N VAL A 33 9.88 -45.12 -11.99
CA VAL A 33 9.57 -44.25 -13.13
C VAL A 33 8.37 -43.40 -12.72
N SER A 34 8.60 -42.33 -11.96
CA SER A 34 7.68 -41.22 -11.88
C SER A 34 7.68 -40.57 -13.26
N ASN A 35 6.52 -40.58 -13.90
CA ASN A 35 6.23 -39.66 -14.99
C ASN A 35 6.82 -38.29 -14.62
N ALA A 36 7.63 -37.72 -15.51
CA ALA A 36 7.99 -36.32 -15.46
C ALA A 36 6.68 -35.53 -15.36
N ALA A 37 6.37 -35.05 -14.15
CA ALA A 37 5.15 -34.32 -13.87
C ALA A 37 5.23 -32.99 -14.62
N SER A 38 4.16 -32.70 -15.35
CA SER A 38 3.96 -31.47 -16.11
C SER A 38 4.23 -30.23 -15.25
N SER A 39 5.01 -29.31 -15.81
CA SER A 39 5.28 -27.96 -15.33
C SER A 39 4.06 -27.01 -15.45
N SER A 40 2.86 -27.50 -15.15
CA SER A 40 1.62 -26.73 -15.24
C SER A 40 1.27 -26.13 -13.87
N CYS A 41 1.03 -24.82 -13.81
CA CYS A 41 0.51 -24.11 -12.65
C CYS A 41 -0.69 -24.85 -12.02
N GLN A 42 -0.67 -25.05 -10.70
CA GLN A 42 -1.70 -25.80 -9.96
C GLN A 42 -2.34 -24.92 -8.88
N LEU A 43 -3.50 -24.36 -9.19
CA LEU A 43 -4.34 -23.70 -8.19
C LEU A 43 -5.55 -24.59 -7.85
N GLY A 44 -6.10 -24.42 -6.66
CA GLY A 44 -7.28 -25.10 -6.17
C GLY A 44 -8.59 -24.53 -6.73
N ASN A 45 -9.71 -25.16 -6.36
CA ASN A 45 -11.07 -24.63 -6.56
C ASN A 45 -11.43 -24.27 -8.02
N GLY A 46 -10.82 -24.95 -8.99
CA GLY A 46 -11.05 -24.67 -10.42
C GLY A 46 -10.45 -23.36 -10.92
N VAL A 47 -9.67 -22.66 -10.09
CA VAL A 47 -8.95 -21.44 -10.47
C VAL A 47 -7.78 -21.81 -11.40
N GLN A 48 -7.59 -21.00 -12.42
CA GLN A 48 -6.49 -21.08 -13.39
C GLN A 48 -5.74 -19.75 -13.48
N HIS A 49 -6.43 -18.64 -13.22
CA HIS A 49 -5.88 -17.29 -13.31
C HIS A 49 -6.22 -16.47 -12.06
N VAL A 50 -5.30 -15.57 -11.70
CA VAL A 50 -5.48 -14.55 -10.67
C VAL A 50 -5.12 -13.19 -11.28
N ILE A 51 -6.04 -12.25 -11.21
CA ILE A 51 -5.84 -10.86 -11.63
C ILE A 51 -6.20 -9.98 -10.43
N ASN A 52 -5.20 -9.35 -9.81
CA ASN A 52 -5.39 -8.45 -8.69
C ASN A 52 -4.95 -7.04 -9.11
N ILE A 53 -5.87 -6.10 -9.15
CA ILE A 53 -5.61 -4.72 -9.57
C ILE A 53 -6.01 -3.76 -8.48
N VAL A 54 -5.04 -2.95 -8.03
CA VAL A 54 -5.25 -1.84 -7.11
C VAL A 54 -5.30 -0.54 -7.91
N PHE A 55 -6.22 0.33 -7.58
CA PHE A 55 -6.25 1.70 -8.09
C PHE A 55 -5.67 2.63 -7.04
N ASP A 56 -4.99 3.67 -7.48
CA ASP A 56 -4.78 4.87 -6.68
C ASP A 56 -6.09 5.64 -6.57
N ASN A 57 -6.49 5.95 -5.34
CA ASN A 57 -7.48 6.97 -5.01
C ASN A 57 -8.70 7.00 -5.97
N THR A 58 -9.34 5.84 -6.16
CA THR A 58 -10.50 5.68 -7.04
C THR A 58 -11.75 5.48 -6.21
N HIS A 59 -12.69 6.40 -6.35
CA HIS A 59 -13.83 6.48 -5.44
C HIS A 59 -15.05 5.69 -5.93
N PHE A 60 -15.66 4.94 -5.01
CA PHE A 60 -17.04 4.44 -5.17
C PHE A 60 -18.06 5.44 -4.63
N SER A 61 -17.71 6.12 -3.52
CA SER A 61 -18.48 7.22 -2.95
C SER A 61 -18.47 8.44 -3.89
N ARG A 62 -19.49 9.29 -3.80
CA ARG A 62 -19.55 10.52 -4.58
C ARG A 62 -19.02 11.69 -3.74
N ASP A 63 -17.90 12.27 -4.15
CA ASP A 63 -17.31 13.46 -3.50
C ASP A 63 -18.20 14.69 -3.63
N ASN A 64 -18.83 14.83 -4.80
CA ASN A 64 -19.91 15.76 -5.05
C ASN A 64 -21.20 14.96 -5.29
N PRO A 65 -22.26 15.13 -4.48
CA PRO A 65 -23.46 14.30 -4.59
C PRO A 65 -24.16 14.38 -5.96
N ASN A 66 -23.93 15.45 -6.73
CA ASN A 66 -24.49 15.62 -8.07
C ASN A 66 -23.65 14.99 -9.20
N VAL A 67 -22.39 14.65 -8.92
CA VAL A 67 -21.47 14.05 -9.90
C VAL A 67 -21.39 12.54 -9.62
N PRO A 68 -21.50 11.67 -10.64
CA PRO A 68 -21.27 10.24 -10.45
C PRO A 68 -19.85 9.94 -9.94
N SER A 69 -19.68 8.92 -9.11
CA SER A 69 -18.35 8.53 -8.63
C SER A 69 -17.47 7.97 -9.75
N ASP A 70 -16.18 7.77 -9.50
CA ASP A 70 -15.25 7.23 -10.50
C ASP A 70 -15.72 5.89 -11.06
N LEU A 71 -16.13 4.98 -10.18
CA LEU A 71 -16.67 3.68 -10.59
C LEU A 71 -17.99 3.81 -11.36
N GLU A 72 -18.87 4.74 -11.01
CA GLU A 72 -20.09 4.98 -11.80
C GLU A 72 -19.80 5.52 -13.20
N GLN A 73 -18.68 6.23 -13.37
CA GLN A 73 -18.17 6.71 -14.65
C GLN A 73 -17.36 5.65 -15.42
N MET A 74 -17.06 4.51 -14.79
CA MET A 74 -16.45 3.31 -15.39
C MET A 74 -17.42 2.10 -15.41
N PRO A 75 -18.57 2.20 -16.09
CA PRO A 75 -19.60 1.15 -16.07
C PRO A 75 -19.11 -0.22 -16.55
N ALA A 76 -18.09 -0.33 -17.40
CA ALA A 76 -17.53 -1.63 -17.79
C ALA A 76 -17.00 -2.42 -16.59
N LEU A 77 -16.26 -1.76 -15.69
CA LEU A 77 -15.76 -2.37 -14.46
C LEU A 77 -16.89 -2.56 -13.45
N LEU A 78 -17.67 -1.51 -13.18
CA LEU A 78 -18.72 -1.56 -12.15
C LEU A 78 -19.76 -2.65 -12.45
N ASN A 79 -20.20 -2.77 -13.70
CA ASN A 79 -21.14 -3.82 -14.09
C ASN A 79 -20.49 -5.19 -14.05
N PHE A 80 -19.22 -5.33 -14.47
CA PHE A 80 -18.51 -6.61 -14.33
C PHE A 80 -18.50 -7.11 -12.89
N LEU A 81 -18.17 -6.24 -11.93
CA LEU A 81 -18.15 -6.59 -10.51
C LEU A 81 -19.54 -6.99 -10.00
N LYS A 82 -20.57 -6.16 -10.28
CA LYS A 82 -21.93 -6.38 -9.79
C LYS A 82 -22.64 -7.57 -10.43
N ASP A 83 -22.34 -7.87 -11.69
CA ASP A 83 -23.02 -8.93 -12.44
C ASP A 83 -22.35 -10.29 -12.26
N ASN A 84 -21.08 -10.33 -11.83
CA ASN A 84 -20.29 -11.56 -11.78
C ASN A 84 -19.81 -11.98 -10.39
N GLY A 85 -19.84 -11.09 -9.39
CA GLY A 85 -19.36 -11.37 -8.04
C GLY A 85 -19.92 -10.41 -6.98
N THR A 86 -19.07 -9.96 -6.07
CA THR A 86 -19.45 -9.06 -4.98
C THR A 86 -18.58 -7.81 -4.99
N LEU A 87 -19.22 -6.65 -4.88
CA LEU A 87 -18.59 -5.36 -4.61
C LEU A 87 -18.90 -4.98 -3.16
N LEU A 88 -17.91 -5.09 -2.28
CA LEU A 88 -17.97 -4.60 -0.91
C LEU A 88 -17.72 -3.09 -0.91
N THR A 89 -18.61 -2.33 -0.28
CA THR A 89 -18.55 -0.85 -0.25
C THR A 89 -18.22 -0.30 1.14
N ASP A 90 -17.80 -1.18 2.04
CA ASP A 90 -17.45 -0.92 3.44
C ASP A 90 -16.07 -1.56 3.74
N GLN A 91 -15.16 -1.39 2.77
CA GLN A 91 -13.75 -1.80 2.85
C GLN A 91 -12.95 -0.64 3.44
N HIS A 92 -11.92 -0.94 4.22
CA HIS A 92 -11.15 0.08 4.91
C HIS A 92 -9.64 -0.03 4.70
N THR A 93 -8.96 1.10 4.77
CA THR A 93 -7.50 1.23 4.70
C THR A 93 -6.82 0.80 6.02
N PRO A 94 -5.52 0.48 6.03
CA PRO A 94 -4.71 0.64 7.25
C PRO A 94 -4.57 2.13 7.63
N ILE A 95 -3.73 2.42 8.63
CA ILE A 95 -3.38 3.79 9.04
C ILE A 95 -1.85 3.94 9.06
N ILE A 96 -1.25 5.00 8.54
CA ILE A 96 -1.83 6.16 7.84
C ILE A 96 -2.13 5.73 6.38
N ALA A 97 -3.29 6.10 5.84
CA ALA A 97 -3.70 5.67 4.49
C ALA A 97 -2.80 6.29 3.40
N HIS A 98 -1.97 5.47 2.77
CA HIS A 98 -1.03 5.86 1.71
C HIS A 98 -0.66 4.67 0.81
N THR A 99 -0.57 4.95 -0.48
CA THR A 99 -0.38 4.01 -1.59
C THR A 99 0.51 2.81 -1.25
N ALA A 100 1.75 3.06 -0.81
CA ALA A 100 2.72 2.01 -0.51
C ALA A 100 2.27 1.11 0.63
N THR A 101 1.83 1.70 1.75
CA THR A 101 1.46 0.92 2.94
C THR A 101 0.17 0.14 2.67
N ASP A 102 -0.77 0.73 1.94
CA ASP A 102 -2.09 0.20 1.67
C ASP A 102 -2.03 -0.96 0.66
N ILE A 103 -1.20 -0.83 -0.39
CA ILE A 103 -0.85 -1.93 -1.30
C ILE A 103 -0.14 -3.04 -0.53
N LEU A 104 0.90 -2.71 0.25
CA LEU A 104 1.68 -3.73 0.97
C LEU A 104 0.83 -4.49 1.99
N THR A 105 -0.10 -3.84 2.68
CA THR A 105 -1.07 -4.51 3.57
C THR A 105 -1.98 -5.44 2.79
N SER A 106 -2.42 -5.04 1.59
CA SER A 106 -3.23 -5.90 0.70
C SER A 106 -2.46 -7.12 0.18
N LEU A 107 -1.16 -6.96 -0.08
CA LEU A 107 -0.28 -8.02 -0.58
C LEU A 107 0.13 -9.02 0.50
N THR A 108 0.40 -8.53 1.71
CA THR A 108 0.93 -9.34 2.81
C THR A 108 -0.15 -9.84 3.77
N GLY A 109 -1.33 -9.20 3.81
CA GLY A 109 -2.35 -9.50 4.80
C GLY A 109 -1.95 -9.11 6.23
N VAL A 110 -0.92 -8.28 6.41
CA VAL A 110 -0.48 -7.74 7.71
C VAL A 110 -0.32 -6.21 7.65
N TYR A 111 -0.34 -5.55 8.80
CA TYR A 111 -0.17 -4.11 8.92
C TYR A 111 1.31 -3.71 9.02
N GLY A 112 1.56 -2.41 9.00
CA GLY A 112 2.91 -1.83 8.92
C GLY A 112 3.88 -2.28 10.02
N ASP A 113 3.37 -2.59 11.22
CA ASP A 113 4.15 -3.11 12.33
C ASP A 113 4.79 -4.49 12.05
N GLN A 114 4.13 -5.34 11.26
CA GLN A 114 4.59 -6.68 10.93
C GLN A 114 5.40 -6.77 9.63
N MET A 115 5.32 -5.75 8.76
CA MET A 115 6.03 -5.72 7.47
C MET A 115 7.13 -4.65 7.38
N GLY A 116 7.28 -3.81 8.40
CA GLY A 116 8.41 -2.88 8.54
C GLY A 116 8.25 -1.56 7.80
N VAL A 117 7.13 -1.35 7.11
CA VAL A 117 6.72 -0.09 6.49
C VAL A 117 5.59 0.49 7.37
N PRO A 118 5.90 1.39 8.32
CA PRO A 118 5.01 1.62 9.46
C PRO A 118 3.73 2.39 9.16
N ILE A 119 3.75 3.30 8.18
CA ILE A 119 2.75 4.38 8.12
C ILE A 119 2.44 4.95 6.74
N SER A 120 3.38 5.15 5.81
CA SER A 120 3.12 5.97 4.62
C SER A 120 4.04 5.62 3.43
N ASN A 121 3.88 6.33 2.31
CA ASN A 121 4.76 6.30 1.13
C ASN A 121 6.22 6.62 1.48
N SER A 122 6.43 7.37 2.56
CA SER A 122 7.74 7.56 3.16
C SER A 122 7.62 7.75 4.67
N PHE A 123 8.75 7.75 5.37
CA PHE A 123 8.80 7.99 6.81
C PHE A 123 10.15 8.59 7.19
N ARG A 124 10.32 8.97 8.45
CA ARG A 124 11.66 9.29 8.97
C ARG A 124 12.18 8.19 9.86
N TYR A 125 13.49 8.09 9.96
CA TYR A 125 14.11 7.19 10.93
C TYR A 125 15.29 7.86 11.62
N TYR A 126 15.56 7.44 12.85
CA TYR A 126 16.64 7.97 13.68
C TYR A 126 18.00 7.43 13.27
N LEU A 127 18.93 8.37 13.03
CA LEU A 127 20.35 8.11 12.86
C LEU A 127 21.04 7.90 14.23
N PRO A 128 22.25 7.33 14.27
CA PRO A 128 23.05 7.27 15.50
C PRO A 128 23.28 8.64 16.17
N THR A 129 23.26 9.72 15.39
CA THR A 129 23.34 11.12 15.87
C THR A 129 22.09 11.61 16.59
N LYS A 130 21.02 10.80 16.66
CA LYS A 130 19.70 11.12 17.20
C LYS A 130 18.97 12.25 16.46
N LYS A 131 19.42 12.59 15.25
CA LYS A 131 18.64 13.29 14.23
C LYS A 131 17.98 12.25 13.31
N THR A 132 17.19 12.70 12.36
CA THR A 132 16.47 11.81 11.44
C THR A 132 16.88 11.99 9.98
N SER A 133 16.81 10.91 9.21
CA SER A 133 16.86 10.92 7.74
C SER A 133 15.52 10.55 7.13
N LEU A 134 15.41 10.65 5.81
CA LEU A 134 14.24 10.21 5.03
C LEU A 134 14.39 8.73 4.67
N GLY A 135 13.37 7.92 4.94
CA GLY A 135 13.20 6.58 4.39
C GLY A 135 12.02 6.57 3.43
N VAL A 136 12.15 5.91 2.28
CA VAL A 136 11.08 5.77 1.28
C VAL A 136 10.63 4.31 1.24
N SER A 137 9.31 4.11 1.22
CA SER A 137 8.70 2.78 1.31
C SER A 137 8.76 2.00 -0.02
N PHE A 138 8.91 2.72 -1.14
CA PHE A 138 9.09 2.16 -2.48
C PHE A 138 10.55 1.71 -2.71
N ALA A 139 10.81 0.44 -2.41
CA ALA A 139 12.07 -0.25 -2.66
C ALA A 139 11.82 -1.74 -2.85
N TYR A 140 12.57 -2.39 -3.74
CA TYR A 140 12.40 -3.81 -4.03
C TYR A 140 12.35 -4.65 -2.75
N TRP A 141 11.56 -5.73 -2.75
CA TRP A 141 11.25 -6.54 -1.57
C TRP A 141 12.44 -6.90 -0.68
N THR A 142 13.62 -7.17 -1.27
CA THR A 142 14.84 -7.56 -0.56
C THR A 142 15.92 -6.47 -0.52
N ALA A 143 15.62 -5.28 -1.03
CA ALA A 143 16.48 -4.13 -0.93
C ALA A 143 16.58 -3.66 0.54
N PRO A 144 17.72 -3.04 0.92
CA PRO A 144 17.80 -2.32 2.18
C PRO A 144 16.84 -1.12 2.18
N LEU A 145 16.65 -0.50 3.35
CA LEU A 145 15.91 0.75 3.47
C LEU A 145 16.42 1.81 2.49
N PHE A 146 15.53 2.39 1.69
CA PHE A 146 15.89 3.40 0.72
C PHE A 146 15.90 4.81 1.33
N ASP A 147 17.08 5.43 1.39
CA ASP A 147 17.25 6.84 1.74
C ASP A 147 17.79 7.61 0.52
N PRO A 148 16.95 8.34 -0.23
CA PRO A 148 17.39 9.07 -1.42
C PRO A 148 18.28 10.27 -1.09
N THR A 149 18.40 10.66 0.18
CA THR A 149 19.27 11.75 0.61
C THR A 149 20.71 11.30 0.87
N SER A 150 20.98 10.00 0.86
CA SER A 150 22.31 9.42 1.08
C SER A 150 22.67 8.36 0.04
N ALA A 151 23.67 8.66 -0.79
CA ALA A 151 24.18 7.72 -1.80
C ALA A 151 24.86 6.47 -1.20
N ALA A 152 25.30 6.50 0.05
CA ALA A 152 25.99 5.38 0.69
C ALA A 152 25.03 4.42 1.43
N GLY A 153 23.74 4.77 1.53
CA GLY A 153 22.81 4.18 2.51
C GLY A 153 23.20 4.54 3.94
N THR A 154 22.24 4.69 4.84
CA THR A 154 22.55 4.89 6.27
C THR A 154 21.91 3.85 7.19
N ASP A 155 20.94 3.10 6.67
CA ASP A 155 20.44 1.88 7.29
C ASP A 155 20.46 0.75 6.24
N THR A 156 21.00 -0.41 6.62
CA THR A 156 21.13 -1.58 5.74
C THR A 156 20.15 -2.70 6.13
N THR A 157 19.23 -2.45 7.06
CA THR A 157 18.11 -3.36 7.31
C THR A 157 17.20 -3.40 6.09
N PHE A 158 16.49 -4.51 5.88
CA PHE A 158 15.56 -4.65 4.76
C PHE A 158 14.48 -3.57 4.82
N ASN A 159 14.04 -3.10 3.65
CA ASN A 159 12.87 -2.23 3.57
C ASN A 159 11.64 -2.98 4.12
N MET A 160 11.39 -4.17 3.58
CA MET A 160 10.40 -5.13 4.10
C MET A 160 10.99 -5.92 5.28
N LEU A 161 10.67 -5.49 6.49
CA LEU A 161 11.26 -5.96 7.75
C LEU A 161 10.19 -6.52 8.69
N THR A 162 10.25 -7.83 8.94
CA THR A 162 9.34 -8.48 9.89
C THR A 162 9.56 -8.04 11.32
N ALA A 163 8.58 -8.30 12.19
CA ALA A 163 8.72 -8.10 13.62
C ALA A 163 9.90 -8.88 14.26
N GLN A 164 10.41 -9.92 13.58
CA GLN A 164 11.57 -10.72 13.99
C GLN A 164 12.90 -10.20 13.42
N GLY A 165 12.90 -9.06 12.71
CA GLY A 165 14.09 -8.46 12.13
C GLY A 165 14.62 -9.19 10.88
N LYS A 166 13.77 -9.98 10.22
CA LYS A 166 14.07 -10.73 8.98
C LYS A 166 13.42 -10.08 7.76
N ASN A 167 13.90 -10.40 6.56
CA ASN A 167 13.18 -10.05 5.34
C ASN A 167 11.77 -10.67 5.35
N ALA A 168 10.76 -9.89 4.97
CA ALA A 168 9.37 -10.36 4.95
C ALA A 168 9.16 -11.46 3.88
N PRO A 169 8.34 -12.49 4.15
CA PRO A 169 7.96 -13.46 3.13
C PRO A 169 7.28 -12.78 1.94
N ALA A 170 7.62 -13.19 0.73
CA ALA A 170 7.18 -12.48 -0.46
C ALA A 170 5.83 -12.98 -1.01
N PRO A 171 4.96 -12.08 -1.52
CA PRO A 171 3.58 -12.43 -1.88
C PRO A 171 3.48 -13.36 -3.10
N TRP A 172 4.52 -13.45 -3.93
CA TRP A 172 4.54 -14.35 -5.09
C TRP A 172 4.89 -15.81 -4.73
N VAL A 173 5.44 -16.07 -3.54
CA VAL A 173 6.03 -17.37 -3.19
C VAL A 173 5.03 -18.53 -3.19
N PRO A 174 3.81 -18.43 -2.61
CA PRO A 174 2.85 -19.53 -2.67
C PRO A 174 2.50 -19.93 -4.11
N PHE A 175 2.43 -18.95 -5.02
CA PHE A 175 2.11 -19.17 -6.42
C PHE A 175 3.27 -19.79 -7.20
N THR A 176 4.50 -19.29 -7.03
CA THR A 176 5.66 -19.85 -7.74
C THR A 176 5.98 -21.27 -7.28
N ARG A 177 5.76 -21.59 -5.99
CA ARG A 177 5.82 -22.95 -5.45
C ARG A 177 4.73 -23.85 -6.02
N ALA A 178 3.55 -23.30 -6.31
CA ALA A 178 2.46 -23.99 -6.99
C ALA A 178 2.67 -24.14 -8.52
N GLY A 179 3.83 -23.72 -9.04
CA GLY A 179 4.17 -23.85 -10.46
C GLY A 179 3.68 -22.70 -11.33
N CYS A 180 3.22 -21.60 -10.75
CA CYS A 180 2.66 -20.45 -11.45
C CYS A 180 3.69 -19.31 -11.56
N ASN A 181 3.92 -18.77 -12.75
CA ASN A 181 4.64 -17.50 -12.88
C ASN A 181 3.75 -16.36 -12.35
N VAL A 182 4.37 -15.36 -11.72
CA VAL A 182 3.70 -14.20 -11.13
C VAL A 182 4.24 -12.92 -11.78
N GLY A 183 3.35 -12.08 -12.30
CA GLY A 183 3.69 -10.78 -12.90
C GLY A 183 3.35 -9.62 -11.95
N GLY A 184 4.24 -8.64 -11.88
CA GLY A 184 4.02 -7.34 -11.22
C GLY A 184 4.01 -6.21 -12.24
N VAL A 185 3.04 -5.31 -12.14
CA VAL A 185 2.84 -4.16 -13.02
C VAL A 185 2.53 -2.92 -12.19
N SER A 186 3.53 -2.09 -11.93
CA SER A 186 3.50 -0.92 -11.06
C SER A 186 3.00 -1.18 -9.63
N THR A 187 3.11 -2.40 -9.12
CA THR A 187 2.66 -2.81 -7.78
C THR A 187 3.80 -2.73 -6.75
N ALA A 188 3.57 -1.99 -5.67
CA ALA A 188 4.58 -1.69 -4.65
C ALA A 188 5.44 -2.91 -4.23
N ASN A 189 6.74 -2.77 -4.42
CA ASN A 189 7.85 -3.61 -3.96
C ASN A 189 7.91 -5.03 -4.54
N ILE A 190 6.94 -5.47 -5.36
CA ILE A 190 7.03 -6.75 -6.10
C ILE A 190 8.12 -6.63 -7.18
N GLU A 191 8.22 -5.47 -7.80
CA GLU A 191 9.25 -5.12 -8.78
C GLU A 191 10.28 -4.14 -8.22
N LEU A 192 11.27 -3.78 -9.05
CA LEU A 192 12.19 -2.70 -8.72
C LEU A 192 11.43 -1.37 -8.76
N GLU A 193 11.65 -0.54 -7.74
CA GLU A 193 10.99 0.73 -7.51
C GLU A 193 11.93 1.92 -7.79
N ASN A 194 13.24 1.69 -7.66
CA ASN A 194 14.24 2.72 -7.88
C ASN A 194 15.50 2.16 -8.54
N ILE A 195 16.21 3.02 -9.27
CA ILE A 195 17.46 2.64 -9.95
C ILE A 195 18.70 2.70 -9.02
N GLY A 196 18.54 3.25 -7.82
CA GLY A 196 19.64 3.57 -6.91
C GLY A 196 20.13 2.36 -6.13
N ILE A 197 19.23 1.71 -5.39
CA ILE A 197 19.55 0.56 -4.54
C ILE A 197 19.01 -0.75 -5.09
N ASP A 198 17.90 -0.75 -5.83
CA ASP A 198 17.28 -2.01 -6.25
C ASP A 198 18.07 -2.70 -7.37
N ILE A 199 18.55 -1.93 -8.34
CA ILE A 199 19.37 -2.47 -9.44
C ILE A 199 20.67 -3.12 -8.89
N PRO A 200 21.46 -2.46 -8.02
CA PRO A 200 22.58 -3.11 -7.35
C PRO A 200 22.20 -4.33 -6.52
N THR A 201 21.03 -4.33 -5.86
CA THR A 201 20.53 -5.47 -5.09
C THR A 201 20.27 -6.69 -5.98
N VAL A 202 19.60 -6.51 -7.12
CA VAL A 202 19.15 -7.63 -7.98
C VAL A 202 20.18 -8.04 -9.01
N PHE A 203 20.82 -7.08 -9.69
CA PHE A 203 21.79 -7.34 -10.75
C PHE A 203 23.23 -7.39 -10.24
N GLY A 204 23.49 -6.84 -9.05
CA GLY A 204 24.82 -6.64 -8.50
C GLY A 204 25.39 -5.27 -8.88
N ALA A 205 26.10 -4.63 -7.94
CA ALA A 205 26.66 -3.28 -8.11
C ALA A 205 27.68 -3.13 -9.27
N GLY A 206 28.27 -4.23 -9.74
CA GLY A 206 29.20 -4.25 -10.88
C GLY A 206 28.58 -4.66 -12.22
N SER A 207 27.24 -4.77 -12.29
CA SER A 207 26.53 -5.23 -13.49
C SER A 207 26.46 -4.16 -14.59
N ALA A 208 26.11 -4.59 -15.81
CA ALA A 208 25.86 -3.67 -16.91
C ALA A 208 24.63 -2.80 -16.64
N GLU A 209 23.61 -3.38 -16.00
CA GLU A 209 22.39 -2.69 -15.56
C GLU A 209 22.71 -1.61 -14.52
N ALA A 210 23.57 -1.90 -13.54
CA ALA A 210 24.02 -0.89 -12.57
C ALA A 210 24.83 0.23 -13.22
N ALA A 211 25.67 -0.08 -14.23
CA ALA A 211 26.41 0.92 -14.98
C ALA A 211 25.48 1.81 -15.83
N GLU A 212 24.44 1.22 -16.44
CA GLU A 212 23.40 1.93 -17.17
C GLU A 212 22.59 2.84 -16.24
N ALA A 213 22.19 2.33 -15.08
CA ALA A 213 21.50 3.10 -14.03
C ALA A 213 22.34 4.29 -13.56
N ALA A 214 23.63 4.09 -13.29
CA ALA A 214 24.53 5.16 -12.88
C ALA A 214 24.78 6.22 -13.97
N ALA A 215 24.66 5.82 -15.25
CA ALA A 215 24.76 6.72 -16.40
C ALA A 215 23.42 7.40 -16.76
N SER A 216 22.31 6.98 -16.13
CA SER A 216 20.97 7.49 -16.40
C SER A 216 20.86 8.98 -16.08
N ASP A 217 20.43 9.75 -17.08
CA ASP A 217 20.16 11.18 -16.94
C ASP A 217 18.69 11.43 -17.33
N PRO A 218 17.80 11.76 -16.36
CA PRO A 218 16.38 12.03 -16.63
C PRO A 218 16.14 13.11 -17.69
N SER A 219 17.10 14.01 -17.93
CA SER A 219 17.00 15.05 -18.96
C SER A 219 17.27 14.57 -20.40
N THR A 220 17.64 13.29 -20.60
CA THR A 220 17.92 12.68 -21.92
C THR A 220 16.75 11.90 -22.52
N GLY A 221 15.67 11.66 -21.78
CA GLY A 221 14.48 10.96 -22.29
C GLY A 221 14.62 9.44 -22.47
N GLN A 222 15.64 8.81 -21.89
CA GLN A 222 15.74 7.35 -21.73
C GLN A 222 16.31 7.04 -20.35
N PRO A 223 15.54 7.24 -19.27
CA PRO A 223 16.01 6.94 -17.94
C PRO A 223 16.01 5.42 -17.76
N ALA A 224 17.07 4.88 -17.17
CA ALA A 224 17.12 3.50 -16.68
C ALA A 224 15.87 3.10 -15.86
N THR A 225 15.17 4.08 -15.29
CA THR A 225 13.84 3.91 -14.68
C THR A 225 12.83 3.26 -15.63
N GLY A 226 12.67 3.77 -16.85
CA GLY A 226 11.71 3.20 -17.82
C GLY A 226 12.07 1.79 -18.28
N ASP A 227 13.36 1.44 -18.20
CA ASP A 227 13.88 0.14 -18.61
C ASP A 227 13.77 -0.92 -17.50
N PHE A 228 14.07 -0.55 -16.25
CA PHE A 228 14.29 -1.50 -15.15
C PHE A 228 13.25 -1.47 -14.03
N VAL A 229 12.50 -0.38 -13.85
CA VAL A 229 11.55 -0.17 -12.75
C VAL A 229 10.13 -0.52 -13.18
N GLY A 230 9.27 -0.88 -12.23
CA GLY A 230 7.82 -0.90 -12.39
C GLY A 230 7.22 -2.14 -13.08
N ILE A 231 8.04 -3.10 -13.51
CA ILE A 231 7.57 -4.33 -14.18
C ILE A 231 8.43 -5.52 -13.75
N ALA A 232 7.83 -6.65 -13.39
CA ALA A 232 8.55 -7.89 -13.09
C ALA A 232 7.77 -9.15 -13.49
N ILE A 233 8.50 -10.25 -13.70
CA ILE A 233 7.95 -11.61 -13.72
C ILE A 233 8.80 -12.49 -12.81
N HIS A 234 8.21 -12.98 -11.72
CA HIS A 234 8.77 -14.02 -10.85
C HIS A 234 8.37 -15.38 -11.38
N CYS A 235 9.34 -16.17 -11.83
CA CYS A 235 9.07 -17.45 -12.46
C CYS A 235 8.90 -18.58 -11.44
N ALA A 236 7.99 -19.49 -11.73
CA ALA A 236 7.98 -20.80 -11.09
C ALA A 236 9.31 -21.54 -11.29
N HIS A 237 9.66 -22.42 -10.36
CA HIS A 237 10.95 -23.10 -10.36
C HIS A 237 11.19 -23.86 -11.68
N GLY A 238 12.28 -23.52 -12.38
CA GLY A 238 12.65 -24.14 -13.66
C GLY A 238 11.72 -23.81 -14.84
N ASN A 239 10.84 -22.80 -14.72
CA ASN A 239 9.95 -22.40 -15.81
C ASN A 239 10.76 -21.91 -17.04
N VAL A 240 10.32 -22.32 -18.23
CA VAL A 240 11.02 -22.07 -19.50
C VAL A 240 11.20 -20.58 -19.79
N MET A 241 10.29 -19.71 -19.33
CA MET A 241 10.36 -18.26 -19.56
C MET A 241 11.66 -17.69 -19.00
N CYS A 242 11.96 -17.94 -17.73
CA CYS A 242 13.20 -17.50 -17.13
C CYS A 242 14.39 -18.38 -17.54
N ALA A 243 14.20 -19.70 -17.66
CA ALA A 243 15.30 -20.62 -18.01
C ALA A 243 15.88 -20.38 -19.41
N SER A 244 15.11 -19.78 -20.33
CA SER A 244 15.56 -19.43 -21.68
C SER A 244 16.15 -18.02 -21.81
N SER A 245 16.03 -17.18 -20.78
CA SER A 245 16.52 -15.80 -20.81
C SER A 245 17.92 -15.67 -20.21
N SER A 246 18.85 -15.06 -20.94
CA SER A 246 20.16 -14.66 -20.40
C SER A 246 20.10 -13.50 -19.40
N HIS A 247 18.94 -12.86 -19.30
CA HIS A 247 18.69 -11.71 -18.41
C HIS A 247 17.89 -12.08 -17.17
N ALA A 248 17.45 -13.33 -17.04
CA ALA A 248 16.91 -13.81 -15.78
C ALA A 248 17.96 -13.69 -14.65
N ARG A 249 17.49 -13.33 -13.46
CA ARG A 249 18.32 -13.22 -12.25
C ARG A 249 17.77 -14.12 -11.15
N PRO A 250 18.62 -14.62 -10.24
CA PRO A 250 18.15 -15.25 -9.02
C PRO A 250 17.13 -14.39 -8.30
N ASP A 251 15.94 -14.95 -8.08
CA ASP A 251 14.89 -14.33 -7.29
C ASP A 251 15.17 -14.61 -5.81
N MET A 252 16.01 -13.78 -5.21
CA MET A 252 16.60 -14.05 -3.89
C MET A 252 15.66 -13.60 -2.77
N LEU A 253 15.25 -14.56 -1.92
CA LEU A 253 14.54 -14.31 -0.66
C LEU A 253 15.30 -14.98 0.49
N PRO A 254 16.19 -14.25 1.20
CA PRO A 254 17.17 -14.85 2.11
C PRO A 254 16.55 -15.49 3.36
N ASP A 255 15.40 -14.98 3.82
CA ASP A 255 14.72 -15.42 5.04
C ASP A 255 13.39 -16.15 4.78
N GLU A 256 13.10 -16.49 3.51
CA GLU A 256 11.84 -17.13 3.14
C GLU A 256 11.65 -18.46 3.90
N PRO A 257 10.53 -18.64 4.64
CA PRO A 257 10.22 -19.89 5.32
C PRO A 257 10.26 -21.08 4.35
N GLY A 258 10.97 -22.15 4.70
CA GLY A 258 11.12 -23.32 3.81
C GLY A 258 12.11 -23.15 2.65
N GLY A 259 12.71 -21.96 2.49
CA GLY A 259 13.71 -21.64 1.47
C GLY A 259 13.13 -21.32 0.09
N TYR A 260 13.94 -20.65 -0.72
CA TYR A 260 13.55 -20.16 -2.04
C TYR A 260 14.69 -20.18 -3.08
N ALA A 261 15.64 -21.08 -2.91
CA ALA A 261 16.76 -21.21 -3.86
C ALA A 261 16.31 -21.80 -5.21
N GLY A 262 16.94 -21.37 -6.30
CA GLY A 262 16.70 -21.89 -7.65
C GLY A 262 15.58 -21.22 -8.44
N TYR A 263 14.80 -20.34 -7.81
CA TYR A 263 13.83 -19.48 -8.48
C TYR A 263 14.54 -18.34 -9.22
N GLN A 264 13.91 -17.85 -10.28
CA GLN A 264 14.46 -16.81 -11.15
C GLN A 264 13.37 -15.78 -11.45
N ALA A 265 13.78 -14.56 -11.76
CA ALA A 265 12.86 -13.50 -12.17
C ALA A 265 13.45 -12.66 -13.31
N LEU A 266 12.55 -11.98 -14.03
CA LEU A 266 12.84 -10.95 -15.03
C LEU A 266 12.36 -9.61 -14.48
N PHE A 267 13.18 -8.57 -14.61
CA PHE A 267 12.89 -7.25 -14.08
C PHE A 267 12.98 -6.18 -15.17
N GLY A 268 12.06 -5.24 -15.12
CA GLY A 268 11.98 -4.11 -16.03
C GLY A 268 11.30 -4.40 -17.36
N HIS A 269 10.70 -3.37 -17.95
CA HIS A 269 10.16 -3.42 -19.31
C HIS A 269 11.15 -4.02 -20.31
N LYS A 270 12.44 -3.63 -20.18
CA LYS A 270 13.54 -4.04 -21.05
C LYS A 270 13.67 -5.56 -21.21
N TYR A 271 13.43 -6.31 -20.13
CA TYR A 271 13.58 -7.77 -20.13
C TYR A 271 12.25 -8.52 -20.09
N VAL A 272 11.21 -7.92 -19.53
CA VAL A 272 9.87 -8.53 -19.48
C VAL A 272 9.17 -8.44 -20.83
N ALA A 273 9.13 -7.26 -21.47
CA ALA A 273 8.34 -7.09 -22.69
C ALA A 273 8.78 -8.05 -23.82
N PRO A 274 10.08 -8.25 -24.12
CA PRO A 274 10.50 -9.24 -25.11
C PRO A 274 10.13 -10.68 -24.74
N ALA A 275 10.12 -11.03 -23.46
CA ALA A 275 9.80 -12.38 -22.98
C ALA A 275 8.33 -12.77 -23.22
N ILE A 276 7.43 -11.78 -23.32
CA ILE A 276 6.00 -11.95 -23.62
C ILE A 276 5.62 -11.47 -25.03
N GLY A 277 6.59 -11.31 -25.94
CA GLY A 277 6.32 -10.97 -27.34
C GLY A 277 6.07 -9.48 -27.64
N GLY A 278 6.43 -8.60 -26.73
CA GLY A 278 6.15 -7.16 -26.77
C GLY A 278 4.88 -6.80 -25.98
N VAL A 279 4.66 -5.50 -25.77
CA VAL A 279 3.50 -5.02 -25.00
C VAL A 279 2.80 -3.89 -25.74
N THR A 280 1.50 -4.06 -25.92
CA THR A 280 0.58 -3.04 -26.39
C THR A 280 -0.43 -2.66 -25.30
N ALA A 281 -0.74 -1.37 -25.20
CA ALA A 281 -1.80 -0.86 -24.35
C ALA A 281 -3.18 -1.30 -24.89
N MET A 282 -4.24 -1.17 -24.08
CA MET A 282 -5.59 -1.60 -24.46
C MET A 282 -6.18 -0.84 -25.65
N ASN A 283 -5.71 0.38 -25.92
CA ASN A 283 -6.06 1.17 -27.10
C ASN A 283 -5.21 0.83 -28.35
N GLY A 284 -4.29 -0.15 -28.25
CA GLY A 284 -3.43 -0.63 -29.33
C GLY A 284 -2.10 0.11 -29.51
N SER A 285 -1.80 1.15 -28.72
CA SER A 285 -0.49 1.80 -28.79
C SER A 285 0.61 0.92 -28.21
N ALA A 286 1.80 0.92 -28.81
CA ALA A 286 2.96 0.21 -28.25
C ALA A 286 3.40 0.86 -26.94
N ILE A 287 3.72 0.04 -25.94
CA ILE A 287 4.39 0.47 -24.72
C ILE A 287 5.87 0.16 -24.90
N THR A 288 6.72 1.18 -24.85
CA THR A 288 8.16 1.06 -25.15
C THR A 288 9.06 1.21 -23.93
N ALA A 289 8.49 1.62 -22.80
CA ALA A 289 9.15 1.77 -21.51
C ALA A 289 8.08 1.85 -20.41
N PHE A 290 8.47 1.63 -19.16
CA PHE A 290 7.66 1.98 -18.01
C PHE A 290 7.53 3.52 -17.90
N PRO A 291 6.30 4.08 -17.89
CA PRO A 291 6.10 5.53 -17.89
C PRO A 291 6.37 6.20 -16.54
N GLY A 292 6.46 5.43 -15.46
CA GLY A 292 6.53 5.92 -14.07
C GLY A 292 5.33 5.46 -13.25
N PHE A 293 5.49 5.34 -11.93
CA PHE A 293 4.46 4.84 -11.01
C PHE A 293 3.18 5.71 -11.08
N ASP A 294 3.32 7.02 -10.93
CA ASP A 294 2.23 8.01 -11.05
C ASP A 294 1.82 8.31 -12.52
N GLN A 295 2.15 7.43 -13.46
CA GLN A 295 1.87 7.62 -14.89
C GLN A 295 1.40 6.31 -15.56
N MET A 296 0.70 5.47 -14.82
CA MET A 296 0.15 4.19 -15.25
C MET A 296 -1.38 4.26 -15.43
N PRO A 297 -1.87 4.85 -16.55
CA PRO A 297 -3.31 4.85 -16.83
C PRO A 297 -3.80 3.43 -17.11
N ALA A 298 -5.11 3.19 -16.94
CA ALA A 298 -5.73 1.89 -17.12
C ALA A 298 -5.38 1.19 -18.45
N ASN A 299 -5.23 1.96 -19.55
CA ASN A 299 -4.81 1.41 -20.84
C ASN A 299 -3.47 0.67 -20.79
N ASN A 300 -2.50 1.20 -20.03
CA ASN A 300 -1.16 0.63 -19.94
C ASN A 300 -1.14 -0.58 -19.02
N THR A 301 -1.66 -0.43 -17.79
CA THR A 301 -1.69 -1.52 -16.79
C THR A 301 -2.44 -2.73 -17.32
N LEU A 302 -3.67 -2.54 -17.82
CA LEU A 302 -4.48 -3.63 -18.35
C LEU A 302 -3.86 -4.28 -19.59
N GLY A 303 -3.09 -3.51 -20.38
CA GLY A 303 -2.32 -4.03 -21.51
C GLY A 303 -1.25 -5.02 -21.06
N TYR A 304 -0.42 -4.65 -20.08
CA TYR A 304 0.57 -5.57 -19.50
C TYR A 304 -0.10 -6.80 -18.89
N VAL A 305 -1.11 -6.59 -18.05
CA VAL A 305 -1.82 -7.68 -17.35
C VAL A 305 -2.38 -8.69 -18.34
N ALA A 306 -3.10 -8.24 -19.39
CA ALA A 306 -3.66 -9.15 -20.40
C ALA A 306 -2.57 -9.94 -21.12
N GLN A 307 -1.48 -9.28 -21.55
CA GLN A 307 -0.41 -9.94 -22.28
C GLN A 307 0.40 -10.90 -21.40
N MET A 308 0.60 -10.60 -20.12
CA MET A 308 1.18 -11.53 -19.15
C MET A 308 0.30 -12.80 -19.01
N GLN A 309 -1.00 -12.63 -18.83
CA GLN A 309 -1.96 -13.73 -18.73
C GLN A 309 -1.95 -14.63 -19.98
N GLU A 310 -1.92 -14.02 -21.17
CA GLU A 310 -1.85 -14.71 -22.46
C GLU A 310 -0.54 -15.46 -22.71
N HIS A 311 0.56 -15.04 -22.07
CA HIS A 311 1.91 -15.56 -22.31
C HIS A 311 2.47 -16.34 -21.11
N GLY A 312 1.62 -17.06 -20.40
CA GLY A 312 2.05 -18.04 -19.39
C GLY A 312 2.42 -17.44 -18.03
N VAL A 313 1.86 -16.28 -17.70
CA VAL A 313 1.92 -15.66 -16.37
C VAL A 313 0.50 -15.60 -15.79
N PRO A 314 -0.01 -16.72 -15.23
CA PRO A 314 -1.41 -16.83 -14.83
C PRO A 314 -1.78 -16.00 -13.59
N VAL A 315 -0.80 -15.50 -12.84
CA VAL A 315 -1.01 -14.67 -11.65
C VAL A 315 -0.43 -13.29 -11.94
N THR A 316 -1.25 -12.25 -11.92
CA THR A 316 -0.81 -10.88 -12.23
C THR A 316 -1.33 -9.90 -11.20
N TYR A 317 -0.43 -9.05 -10.71
CA TYR A 317 -0.73 -7.88 -9.91
C TYR A 317 -0.55 -6.64 -10.78
N GLY A 318 -1.44 -5.67 -10.61
CA GLY A 318 -1.39 -4.41 -11.35
C GLY A 318 -1.81 -3.23 -10.49
N TYR A 319 -1.28 -2.06 -10.81
CA TYR A 319 -1.69 -0.79 -10.24
C TYR A 319 -2.10 0.19 -11.33
N ILE A 320 -3.13 0.98 -11.08
CA ILE A 320 -3.62 2.03 -11.98
C ILE A 320 -3.54 3.36 -11.23
N SER A 321 -2.81 4.32 -11.78
CA SER A 321 -2.71 5.68 -11.22
C SER A 321 -4.08 6.35 -11.19
N ASP A 322 -4.18 7.36 -10.35
CA ASP A 322 -5.41 8.07 -10.03
C ASP A 322 -6.09 8.62 -11.31
N ALA A 323 -7.37 8.97 -11.20
CA ALA A 323 -8.11 9.46 -12.35
C ALA A 323 -8.19 11.00 -12.40
N HIS A 324 -7.83 11.68 -11.31
CA HIS A 324 -7.97 13.13 -11.15
C HIS A 324 -6.71 13.91 -11.55
N ALA A 325 -5.57 13.25 -11.74
CA ALA A 325 -4.36 13.78 -12.33
C ALA A 325 -4.28 13.48 -13.84
N ALA A 326 -3.50 14.29 -14.54
CA ALA A 326 -3.38 14.21 -15.99
C ALA A 326 -2.45 13.08 -16.45
N HIS A 327 -3.04 11.95 -16.90
CA HIS A 327 -2.29 10.81 -17.48
C HIS A 327 -2.46 10.65 -19.00
N LEU A 328 -3.32 11.47 -19.61
CA LEU A 328 -3.39 11.65 -21.06
C LEU A 328 -2.71 12.98 -21.43
N PRO A 329 -2.43 13.27 -22.71
CA PRO A 329 -1.76 14.52 -23.12
C PRO A 329 -2.67 15.75 -22.97
N PHE A 330 -2.99 16.08 -21.73
CA PHE A 330 -3.63 17.30 -21.29
C PHE A 330 -2.58 18.38 -21.01
N THR A 331 -3.01 19.63 -20.94
CA THR A 331 -2.13 20.79 -20.66
C THR A 331 -2.19 21.24 -19.21
N ASP A 332 -3.00 20.59 -18.39
CA ASP A 332 -3.25 20.98 -17.02
C ASP A 332 -2.08 20.54 -16.14
N ALA A 333 -1.68 21.42 -15.22
CA ALA A 333 -0.57 21.17 -14.30
C ALA A 333 -1.03 20.70 -12.90
N ASN A 334 -2.32 20.86 -12.59
CA ASN A 334 -2.90 20.56 -11.29
C ASN A 334 -3.95 19.45 -11.44
N PRO A 335 -4.17 18.63 -10.39
CA PRO A 335 -5.25 17.65 -10.41
C PRO A 335 -6.64 18.34 -10.42
N TRP A 336 -7.64 17.58 -10.86
CA TRP A 336 -9.00 18.05 -11.10
C TRP A 336 -9.93 17.78 -9.93
N GLY A 337 -11.00 18.58 -9.84
CA GLY A 337 -12.15 18.28 -8.99
C GLY A 337 -13.22 17.41 -9.67
N PRO A 338 -14.12 16.77 -8.91
CA PRO A 338 -15.19 15.92 -9.44
C PRO A 338 -16.04 16.63 -10.50
N GLY A 339 -16.22 15.99 -11.66
CA GLY A 339 -17.07 16.51 -12.73
C GLY A 339 -16.42 17.58 -13.60
N GLU A 340 -15.13 17.87 -13.41
CA GLU A 340 -14.36 18.66 -14.37
C GLU A 340 -14.19 17.87 -15.69
N ALA A 341 -14.23 18.58 -16.81
CA ALA A 341 -14.37 17.95 -18.13
C ALA A 341 -13.23 16.98 -18.49
N ASN A 342 -12.00 17.27 -18.07
CA ASN A 342 -10.85 16.42 -18.37
C ASN A 342 -10.81 15.17 -17.50
N TYR A 343 -11.19 15.27 -16.22
CA TYR A 343 -11.37 14.13 -15.32
C TYR A 343 -12.43 13.16 -15.88
N VAL A 344 -13.63 13.66 -16.22
CA VAL A 344 -14.71 12.84 -16.83
C VAL A 344 -14.24 12.19 -18.14
N LYS A 345 -13.47 12.91 -18.96
CA LYS A 345 -12.91 12.37 -20.20
C LYS A 345 -11.88 11.27 -19.94
N GLN A 346 -11.02 11.41 -18.92
CA GLN A 346 -10.03 10.40 -18.54
C GLN A 346 -10.70 9.13 -18.04
N LEU A 347 -11.66 9.24 -17.12
CA LEU A 347 -12.48 8.11 -16.66
C LEU A 347 -13.18 7.40 -17.82
N LYS A 348 -13.65 8.15 -18.84
CA LYS A 348 -14.22 7.52 -20.03
C LYS A 348 -13.22 6.68 -20.82
N THR A 349 -11.94 7.05 -20.83
CA THR A 349 -10.90 6.20 -21.43
C THR A 349 -10.59 4.96 -20.59
N TYR A 350 -10.71 5.05 -19.27
CA TYR A 350 -10.54 3.91 -18.37
C TYR A 350 -11.69 2.91 -18.56
N ASP A 351 -12.94 3.40 -18.62
CA ASP A 351 -14.13 2.60 -18.97
C ASP A 351 -13.94 1.81 -20.28
N GLN A 352 -13.45 2.49 -21.32
CA GLN A 352 -13.15 1.86 -22.62
C GLN A 352 -12.04 0.80 -22.51
N ALA A 353 -11.00 1.07 -21.72
CA ALA A 353 -9.92 0.12 -21.48
C ALA A 353 -10.43 -1.14 -20.78
N PHE A 354 -11.27 -1.02 -19.75
CA PHE A 354 -11.90 -2.15 -19.06
C PHE A 354 -12.83 -2.95 -19.97
N ALA A 355 -13.66 -2.28 -20.78
CA ALA A 355 -14.50 -2.95 -21.76
C ALA A 355 -13.66 -3.79 -22.75
N ALA A 356 -12.57 -3.22 -23.26
CA ALA A 356 -11.64 -3.91 -24.15
C ALA A 356 -10.92 -5.06 -23.44
N PHE A 357 -10.55 -4.88 -22.17
CA PHE A 357 -9.83 -5.86 -21.36
C PHE A 357 -10.65 -7.12 -21.13
N PHE A 358 -11.88 -6.98 -20.63
CA PHE A 358 -12.75 -8.14 -20.43
C PHE A 358 -13.11 -8.83 -21.76
N ALA A 359 -13.31 -8.07 -22.83
CA ALA A 359 -13.56 -8.64 -24.16
C ALA A 359 -12.33 -9.38 -24.73
N ARG A 360 -11.12 -8.95 -24.38
CA ARG A 360 -9.86 -9.61 -24.75
C ARG A 360 -9.70 -10.92 -24.00
N LEU A 361 -9.74 -10.88 -22.67
CA LEU A 361 -9.63 -12.06 -21.81
C LEU A 361 -10.66 -13.15 -22.16
N ALA A 362 -11.91 -12.77 -22.44
CA ALA A 362 -12.95 -13.71 -22.80
C ALA A 362 -12.65 -14.49 -24.10
N LYS A 363 -11.89 -13.92 -25.05
CA LYS A 363 -11.48 -14.62 -26.29
C LYS A 363 -10.51 -15.77 -26.00
N ASP A 364 -9.71 -15.63 -24.95
CA ASP A 364 -8.76 -16.63 -24.49
C ASP A 364 -9.37 -17.57 -23.43
N GLY A 365 -10.67 -17.45 -23.17
CA GLY A 365 -11.39 -18.28 -22.21
C GLY A 365 -11.15 -17.88 -20.75
N ILE A 366 -10.45 -16.77 -20.49
CA ILE A 366 -10.21 -16.23 -19.15
C ILE A 366 -11.46 -15.46 -18.71
N ASN A 367 -12.19 -16.02 -17.74
CA ASN A 367 -13.45 -15.45 -17.26
C ASN A 367 -13.75 -15.88 -15.81
N ARG A 368 -14.89 -15.45 -15.25
CA ARG A 368 -15.24 -15.74 -13.85
C ARG A 368 -15.29 -17.23 -13.48
N SER A 369 -15.48 -18.14 -14.44
CA SER A 369 -15.59 -19.58 -14.14
C SER A 369 -14.25 -20.25 -13.85
N ASN A 370 -13.13 -19.60 -14.18
CA ASN A 370 -11.78 -20.15 -13.99
C ASN A 370 -10.77 -19.10 -13.47
N SER A 371 -11.21 -17.89 -13.16
CA SER A 371 -10.31 -16.78 -12.82
C SER A 371 -10.81 -16.04 -11.59
N VAL A 372 -9.91 -15.74 -10.66
CA VAL A 372 -10.17 -14.82 -9.55
C VAL A 372 -9.75 -13.43 -9.99
N PHE A 373 -10.69 -12.50 -9.95
CA PHE A 373 -10.44 -11.07 -10.14
C PHE A 373 -10.64 -10.36 -8.80
N VAL A 374 -9.65 -9.56 -8.42
CA VAL A 374 -9.70 -8.65 -7.27
C VAL A 374 -9.44 -7.24 -7.80
N PHE A 375 -10.35 -6.32 -7.48
CA PHE A 375 -10.23 -4.91 -7.81
C PHE A 375 -10.50 -4.09 -6.54
N THR A 376 -9.63 -3.15 -6.19
CA THR A 376 -9.79 -2.30 -5.00
C THR A 376 -9.14 -0.94 -5.23
N SER A 377 -9.45 0.05 -4.40
CA SER A 377 -8.59 1.23 -4.23
C SER A 377 -7.57 0.98 -3.12
N ASP A 378 -6.41 1.62 -3.15
CA ASP A 378 -5.45 1.69 -2.04
C ASP A 378 -5.96 2.61 -0.91
N GLU A 379 -6.41 3.80 -1.25
CA GLU A 379 -7.06 4.74 -0.33
C GLU A 379 -8.21 5.47 -1.02
N GLY A 380 -8.89 6.31 -0.25
CA GLY A 380 -9.63 7.45 -0.78
C GLY A 380 -9.01 8.75 -0.30
N ASP A 381 -9.51 9.86 -0.83
CA ASP A 381 -9.02 11.19 -0.52
C ASP A 381 -10.14 12.17 -0.15
N HIS A 382 -9.74 13.24 0.53
CA HIS A 382 -10.56 14.39 0.78
C HIS A 382 -10.26 15.52 -0.21
N LEU A 383 -11.26 15.93 -1.00
CA LEU A 383 -11.16 17.09 -1.89
C LEU A 383 -11.20 18.40 -1.10
N ILE A 384 -10.21 19.26 -1.33
CA ILE A 384 -10.17 20.61 -0.77
C ILE A 384 -10.47 21.64 -1.87
N ALA A 385 -11.72 22.11 -1.90
CA ALA A 385 -12.17 23.06 -2.91
C ALA A 385 -13.30 23.98 -2.45
N SER A 386 -13.45 25.11 -3.13
CA SER A 386 -14.67 25.92 -3.05
C SER A 386 -15.87 25.19 -3.66
N PRO A 387 -17.12 25.58 -3.35
CA PRO A 387 -18.29 24.98 -3.98
C PRO A 387 -18.20 25.01 -5.52
N PRO A 388 -18.67 23.94 -6.20
CA PRO A 388 -18.53 23.82 -7.65
C PRO A 388 -19.36 24.87 -8.39
N THR A 389 -18.87 25.30 -9.55
CA THR A 389 -19.57 26.23 -10.46
C THR A 389 -19.70 25.66 -11.88
N PRO A 390 -20.83 25.91 -12.58
CA PRO A 390 -22.05 26.55 -12.09
C PRO A 390 -22.77 25.69 -11.03
N ALA A 391 -23.57 26.33 -10.17
CA ALA A 391 -24.34 25.61 -9.15
C ALA A 391 -25.24 24.55 -9.80
N GLY A 392 -25.21 23.33 -9.28
CA GLY A 392 -25.96 22.19 -9.84
C GLY A 392 -25.31 21.55 -11.07
N CYS A 393 -24.04 21.84 -11.37
CA CYS A 393 -23.27 21.04 -12.31
C CYS A 393 -23.26 19.56 -11.87
N ASP A 394 -23.21 18.66 -12.86
CA ASP A 394 -23.29 17.20 -12.66
C ASP A 394 -22.11 16.46 -13.31
N GLY A 395 -21.19 17.18 -13.96
CA GLY A 395 -20.05 16.63 -14.69
C GLY A 395 -20.41 15.91 -16.00
N VAL A 396 -21.65 15.44 -16.14
CA VAL A 396 -22.12 14.66 -17.29
C VAL A 396 -22.72 15.56 -18.37
N ASN A 397 -23.69 16.39 -17.98
CA ASN A 397 -24.37 17.33 -18.88
C ASN A 397 -23.80 18.73 -18.76
N VAL A 398 -23.40 19.12 -17.54
CA VAL A 398 -22.84 20.42 -17.21
C VAL A 398 -21.54 20.19 -16.44
N PRO A 399 -20.37 20.48 -17.05
CA PRO A 399 -19.09 20.36 -16.38
C PRO A 399 -19.03 21.23 -15.12
N CYS A 400 -18.40 20.70 -14.08
CA CYS A 400 -18.06 21.45 -12.88
C CYS A 400 -16.72 22.18 -13.06
N THR A 401 -16.51 23.21 -12.25
CA THR A 401 -15.22 23.91 -12.08
C THR A 401 -15.11 24.41 -10.64
N TYR A 402 -13.88 24.46 -10.11
CA TYR A 402 -13.62 24.79 -8.71
C TYR A 402 -12.58 25.90 -8.60
N ASN A 403 -12.87 26.97 -7.83
CA ASN A 403 -11.91 28.05 -7.60
C ASN A 403 -12.23 28.86 -6.32
N PRO A 404 -11.29 28.96 -5.35
CA PRO A 404 -10.03 28.20 -5.27
C PRO A 404 -10.23 26.70 -5.09
N ILE A 405 -9.18 25.93 -5.40
CA ILE A 405 -9.00 24.49 -5.21
C ILE A 405 -7.55 24.23 -4.78
N GLY A 406 -7.31 23.32 -3.84
CA GLY A 406 -5.99 23.03 -3.27
C GLY A 406 -6.00 22.82 -1.75
N GLU A 407 -5.09 22.00 -1.27
CA GLU A 407 -4.85 21.71 0.15
C GLU A 407 -4.58 22.99 0.95
N VAL A 408 -4.87 22.95 2.25
CA VAL A 408 -4.45 23.97 3.20
C VAL A 408 -3.08 23.57 3.76
N SER A 409 -2.00 23.94 3.07
CA SER A 409 -0.65 23.69 3.57
C SER A 409 -0.38 24.51 4.83
N ALA A 410 0.04 23.85 5.90
CA ALA A 410 0.29 24.47 7.19
C ALA A 410 1.67 24.14 7.79
N ASN A 411 2.42 25.18 8.15
CA ASN A 411 3.73 25.05 8.82
C ASN A 411 3.53 24.75 10.31
N LEU A 412 3.43 23.47 10.67
CA LEU A 412 3.26 22.99 12.04
C LEU A 412 4.30 23.59 13.00
N LYS A 413 5.57 23.61 12.59
CA LYS A 413 6.67 24.17 13.41
C LYS A 413 6.53 25.68 13.61
N GLY A 414 6.06 26.39 12.60
CA GLY A 414 5.79 27.83 12.68
C GLY A 414 4.60 28.15 13.58
N LEU A 415 3.53 27.36 13.50
CA LEU A 415 2.35 27.50 14.37
C LEU A 415 2.71 27.24 15.84
N VAL A 416 3.40 26.13 16.13
CA VAL A 416 3.88 25.81 17.48
C VAL A 416 4.78 26.92 18.01
N GLY A 417 5.76 27.38 17.23
CA GLY A 417 6.71 28.41 17.65
C GLY A 417 6.12 29.82 17.79
N SER A 418 4.97 30.10 17.18
CA SER A 418 4.31 31.41 17.25
C SER A 418 3.17 31.49 18.27
N GLN A 419 2.51 30.36 18.57
CA GLN A 419 1.33 30.31 19.43
C GLN A 419 1.61 29.74 20.82
N THR A 420 2.76 29.07 21.01
CA THR A 420 3.08 28.37 22.24
C THR A 420 4.47 28.75 22.76
N THR A 421 4.80 28.30 23.97
CA THR A 421 6.14 28.46 24.55
C THR A 421 7.04 27.24 24.31
N ALA A 422 6.59 26.25 23.53
CA ALA A 422 7.38 25.05 23.27
C ALA A 422 8.59 25.38 22.38
N THR A 423 9.78 25.01 22.84
CA THR A 423 11.05 25.23 22.14
C THR A 423 11.69 23.93 21.65
N THR A 424 11.03 22.79 21.88
CA THR A 424 11.51 21.47 21.49
C THR A 424 11.78 21.44 19.99
N ASN A 425 12.97 21.01 19.60
CA ASN A 425 13.35 20.97 18.19
C ASN A 425 12.95 19.65 17.56
N PHE A 426 12.06 19.71 16.58
CA PHE A 426 11.55 18.53 15.87
C PHE A 426 11.59 18.72 14.35
N THR A 427 11.45 17.58 13.67
CA THR A 427 11.17 17.43 12.23
C THR A 427 9.92 16.59 12.07
N VAL A 428 9.32 16.59 10.88
CA VAL A 428 8.17 15.73 10.57
C VAL A 428 8.37 14.97 9.27
N HIS A 429 7.75 13.81 9.14
CA HIS A 429 7.24 13.39 7.84
C HIS A 429 6.08 14.33 7.52
N SER A 430 6.15 15.07 6.41
CA SER A 430 5.10 16.04 6.09
C SER A 430 3.93 15.30 5.48
N ASP A 431 2.73 15.51 6.02
CA ASP A 431 1.56 14.69 5.76
C ASP A 431 0.30 15.40 6.27
N SER A 432 -0.89 14.94 5.92
CA SER A 432 -2.12 15.32 6.64
C SER A 432 -2.09 14.76 8.07
N ALA A 433 -1.52 13.57 8.25
CA ALA A 433 -1.24 12.97 9.56
C ALA A 433 0.27 12.99 9.89
N PRO A 434 0.92 14.16 10.11
CA PRO A 434 2.37 14.22 10.21
C PRO A 434 2.89 13.41 11.39
N THR A 435 3.87 12.54 11.11
CA THR A 435 4.61 11.86 12.17
C THR A 435 5.78 12.73 12.62
N VAL A 436 5.83 12.97 13.94
CA VAL A 436 6.74 13.92 14.58
C VAL A 436 7.93 13.19 15.18
N TYR A 437 9.12 13.69 14.88
CA TYR A 437 10.39 13.16 15.37
C TYR A 437 11.16 14.24 16.11
N ILE A 438 11.34 14.07 17.41
CA ILE A 438 12.08 15.00 18.27
C ILE A 438 13.58 14.70 18.19
N ASN A 439 14.37 15.74 17.96
CA ASN A 439 15.83 15.60 17.98
C ASN A 439 16.29 15.14 19.36
N GLY A 440 17.13 14.10 19.40
CA GLY A 440 17.53 13.43 20.64
C GLY A 440 16.85 12.09 20.85
N ASN A 441 15.75 11.81 20.14
CA ASN A 441 14.90 10.63 20.32
C ASN A 441 14.57 10.39 21.81
N PRO A 442 13.92 11.34 22.49
CA PRO A 442 13.61 11.22 23.90
C PRO A 442 12.49 10.19 24.12
N ASP A 443 12.41 9.67 25.35
CA ASP A 443 11.30 8.82 25.79
C ASP A 443 9.95 9.56 25.71
N GLN A 444 8.87 8.84 25.42
CA GLN A 444 7.51 9.42 25.33
C GLN A 444 7.09 10.16 26.62
N THR A 445 7.57 9.73 27.79
CA THR A 445 7.28 10.36 29.08
C THR A 445 8.15 11.57 29.40
N SER A 446 9.11 11.91 28.54
CA SER A 446 10.00 13.04 28.76
C SER A 446 9.28 14.39 28.72
N SER A 447 9.79 15.37 29.45
CA SER A 447 9.23 16.73 29.43
C SER A 447 9.20 17.36 28.03
N ASP A 448 10.15 16.98 27.17
CA ASP A 448 10.27 17.51 25.81
C ASP A 448 9.18 16.95 24.89
N ALA A 449 8.91 15.64 24.98
CA ALA A 449 7.81 14.98 24.25
C ALA A 449 6.45 15.50 24.73
N ARG A 450 6.20 15.41 26.05
CA ARG A 450 4.96 15.85 26.68
C ARG A 450 4.67 17.33 26.45
N GLY A 451 5.71 18.17 26.52
CA GLY A 451 5.61 19.59 26.23
C GLY A 451 5.23 19.87 24.79
N LEU A 452 5.81 19.15 23.83
CA LEU A 452 5.53 19.32 22.41
C LEU A 452 4.15 18.78 22.02
N GLU A 453 3.72 17.64 22.55
CA GLU A 453 2.40 17.05 22.27
C GLU A 453 1.26 17.99 22.68
N ARG A 454 1.32 18.55 23.89
CA ARG A 454 0.36 19.58 24.33
C ARG A 454 0.38 20.81 23.44
N ALA A 455 1.58 21.28 23.09
CA ALA A 455 1.73 22.46 22.25
C ALA A 455 1.15 22.24 20.86
N ALA A 456 1.54 21.16 20.18
CA ALA A 456 1.07 20.76 18.86
C ALA A 456 -0.43 20.55 18.84
N GLY A 457 -0.98 19.90 19.87
CA GLY A 457 -2.41 19.79 20.05
C GLY A 457 -3.06 21.16 20.10
N THR A 458 -2.62 22.10 20.95
CA THR A 458 -3.35 23.36 21.15
C THR A 458 -3.32 24.41 20.02
N ILE A 459 -2.57 24.19 18.93
CA ILE A 459 -2.46 25.19 17.86
C ILE A 459 -3.77 25.38 17.10
N THR A 460 -3.97 26.59 16.59
CA THR A 460 -5.11 26.92 15.74
C THR A 460 -4.68 27.55 14.43
N ALA A 461 -5.52 27.45 13.40
CA ALA A 461 -5.35 28.11 12.12
C ALA A 461 -6.69 28.66 11.62
N THR A 462 -6.65 29.76 10.87
CA THR A 462 -7.81 30.23 10.12
C THR A 462 -7.85 29.50 8.78
N ASN A 463 -8.84 28.64 8.60
CA ASN A 463 -9.03 27.92 7.35
C ASN A 463 -9.39 28.90 6.22
N PRO A 464 -8.65 28.93 5.10
CA PRO A 464 -8.86 29.90 4.03
C PRO A 464 -10.15 29.68 3.22
N TYR A 465 -10.76 28.50 3.28
CA TYR A 465 -12.03 28.20 2.60
C TYR A 465 -13.25 28.60 3.44
N THR A 466 -13.20 28.37 4.75
CA THR A 466 -14.34 28.63 5.65
C THR A 466 -14.22 29.94 6.43
N ASN A 467 -13.02 30.52 6.48
CA ASN A 467 -12.65 31.69 7.29
C ASN A 467 -12.91 31.49 8.80
N VAL A 468 -12.94 30.24 9.27
CA VAL A 468 -13.09 29.88 10.68
C VAL A 468 -11.71 29.64 11.28
N ASN A 469 -11.44 30.25 12.45
CA ASN A 469 -10.26 29.91 13.25
C ASN A 469 -10.56 28.68 14.12
N GLU A 470 -9.79 27.62 13.91
CA GLU A 470 -10.09 26.30 14.48
C GLU A 470 -8.82 25.56 14.89
N ARG A 471 -8.99 24.50 15.69
CA ARG A 471 -7.94 23.50 15.93
C ARG A 471 -7.54 22.84 14.62
N VAL A 472 -6.24 22.64 14.43
CA VAL A 472 -5.68 22.00 13.24
C VAL A 472 -5.76 20.47 13.36
N ASP A 473 -5.65 19.93 14.58
CA ASP A 473 -5.78 18.51 14.88
C ASP A 473 -7.24 18.05 15.06
N ASN A 474 -7.49 16.80 14.69
CA ASN A 474 -8.56 15.99 15.24
C ASN A 474 -8.05 15.12 16.40
N PHE A 475 -6.88 14.49 16.24
CA PHE A 475 -6.33 13.54 17.20
C PHE A 475 -4.81 13.61 17.33
N LEU A 476 -4.30 13.09 18.45
CA LEU A 476 -2.89 12.82 18.69
C LEU A 476 -2.72 11.35 19.12
N ALA A 477 -1.66 10.70 18.65
CA ALA A 477 -1.27 9.35 19.04
C ALA A 477 0.21 9.32 19.42
N ASP A 478 0.52 9.06 20.70
CA ASP A 478 1.88 8.82 21.18
C ASP A 478 2.32 7.38 20.93
N GLN A 479 3.46 6.96 21.49
CA GLN A 479 4.01 5.64 21.19
C GLN A 479 3.11 4.49 21.68
N ALA A 480 2.43 4.63 22.81
CA ALA A 480 1.50 3.62 23.29
C ALA A 480 0.27 3.49 22.37
N GLU A 481 -0.33 4.62 21.98
CA GLU A 481 -1.49 4.62 21.08
C GLU A 481 -1.12 4.14 19.67
N MET A 482 -0.01 4.63 19.11
CA MET A 482 0.49 4.18 17.80
C MET A 482 0.77 2.69 17.76
N LYS A 483 1.23 2.10 18.87
CA LYS A 483 1.44 0.65 18.96
C LYS A 483 0.11 -0.11 18.90
N LEU A 484 -0.90 0.37 19.61
CA LEU A 484 -2.26 -0.18 19.55
C LEU A 484 -2.83 -0.09 18.13
N MET A 485 -2.53 0.97 17.39
CA MET A 485 -2.97 1.18 16.00
C MET A 485 -2.08 0.51 14.93
N HIS A 486 -1.12 -0.34 15.30
CA HIS A 486 -0.19 -1.01 14.36
C HIS A 486 0.77 -0.09 13.58
N MET A 487 1.09 1.09 14.12
CA MET A 487 1.95 2.10 13.47
C MET A 487 3.42 2.02 13.90
N GLN A 488 3.81 1.03 14.70
CA GLN A 488 5.17 0.87 15.22
C GLN A 488 5.83 -0.40 14.71
N THR A 489 6.96 -0.25 14.03
CA THR A 489 7.76 -1.41 13.58
C THR A 489 8.60 -1.98 14.74
N ALA A 490 9.09 -3.19 14.54
CA ALA A 490 10.10 -3.79 15.42
C ALA A 490 11.48 -3.09 15.35
N ASP A 491 11.74 -2.25 14.34
CA ASP A 491 12.91 -1.38 14.31
C ASP A 491 12.61 -0.06 15.02
N PRO A 492 13.09 0.14 16.27
CA PRO A 492 12.80 1.34 17.04
C PRO A 492 13.35 2.62 16.40
N LYS A 493 14.23 2.54 15.39
CA LYS A 493 14.68 3.72 14.65
C LYS A 493 13.59 4.30 13.77
N ARG A 494 12.66 3.49 13.25
CA ARG A 494 11.60 3.92 12.32
C ARG A 494 10.42 4.57 13.06
N ASN A 495 10.31 4.31 14.36
CA ASN A 495 9.16 4.71 15.14
C ASN A 495 9.20 6.23 15.48
N PRO A 496 8.16 7.00 15.14
CA PRO A 496 8.07 8.42 15.50
C PRO A 496 7.89 8.61 17.01
N THR A 497 8.04 9.85 17.47
CA THR A 497 7.73 10.23 18.85
C THR A 497 6.21 10.24 19.07
N PHE A 498 5.48 10.90 18.18
CA PHE A 498 4.01 10.86 18.15
C PHE A 498 3.52 11.21 16.73
N THR A 499 2.25 10.94 16.45
CA THR A 499 1.56 11.33 15.23
C THR A 499 0.44 12.30 15.58
N MET A 500 0.27 13.34 14.74
CA MET A 500 -0.89 14.22 14.80
C MET A 500 -1.76 13.90 13.60
N PHE A 501 -3.05 13.62 13.81
CA PHE A 501 -4.02 13.48 12.73
C PHE A 501 -4.74 14.82 12.58
N ALA A 502 -4.54 15.49 11.45
CA ALA A 502 -5.11 16.79 11.22
C ALA A 502 -6.60 16.70 10.89
N LYS A 503 -7.22 17.86 10.70
CA LYS A 503 -8.47 17.94 9.97
C LYS A 503 -8.20 17.76 8.47
N PRO A 504 -9.13 17.14 7.72
CA PRO A 504 -8.88 16.68 6.35
C PRO A 504 -8.38 17.76 5.37
N ASP A 505 -8.75 19.03 5.59
CA ASP A 505 -8.30 20.14 4.74
C ASP A 505 -6.78 20.40 4.81
N TYR A 506 -6.10 20.02 5.89
CA TYR A 506 -4.75 20.46 6.19
C TYR A 506 -3.68 19.44 5.79
N PHE A 507 -2.62 19.94 5.14
CA PHE A 507 -1.37 19.21 4.96
C PHE A 507 -0.27 19.87 5.79
N LEU A 508 0.37 19.13 6.71
CA LEU A 508 1.26 19.68 7.72
C LEU A 508 2.73 19.42 7.41
N PHE A 509 3.56 20.46 7.45
CA PHE A 509 5.01 20.37 7.27
C PHE A 509 5.80 21.11 8.37
N ALA A 510 7.12 20.88 8.44
CA ALA A 510 8.01 21.57 9.38
C ALA A 510 8.96 22.56 8.68
N GLY A 511 8.62 23.84 8.71
CA GLY A 511 9.42 24.95 8.17
C GLY A 511 10.13 25.79 9.26
N ALA A 512 10.21 27.10 9.02
CA ALA A 512 10.76 28.03 10.02
C ALA A 512 9.88 28.07 11.29
N PRO A 513 10.46 28.23 12.49
CA PRO A 513 9.72 28.24 13.76
C PRO A 513 9.04 29.61 14.03
N SER A 514 8.50 30.24 12.99
CA SER A 514 7.71 31.46 13.10
C SER A 514 6.72 31.54 11.94
N CYS A 515 5.68 32.36 12.11
CA CYS A 515 4.75 32.73 11.04
C CYS A 515 5.10 34.10 10.44
N SER A 516 6.40 34.42 10.35
CA SER A 516 6.88 35.63 9.66
C SER A 516 6.63 35.55 8.15
N SER A 517 6.78 34.35 7.58
CA SER A 517 6.08 33.95 6.35
C SER A 517 4.72 33.34 6.75
N PRO A 518 3.66 33.46 5.93
CA PRO A 518 2.38 32.85 6.23
C PRO A 518 2.54 31.38 6.58
N CYS A 519 2.04 31.00 7.76
CA CYS A 519 2.03 29.59 8.17
C CYS A 519 0.92 28.80 7.49
N ILE A 520 -0.03 29.46 6.83
CA ILE A 520 -1.17 28.87 6.15
C ILE A 520 -1.22 29.41 4.72
N SER A 521 -1.39 28.53 3.75
CA SER A 521 -1.58 28.88 2.34
C SER A 521 -2.40 27.81 1.62
N ILE A 522 -3.11 28.19 0.57
CA ILE A 522 -3.69 27.23 -0.38
C ILE A 522 -2.59 26.83 -1.37
N ASN A 523 -2.40 25.53 -1.56
CA ASN A 523 -1.49 24.99 -2.56
C ASN A 523 -2.28 24.27 -3.66
N PRO A 524 -2.49 24.89 -4.83
CA PRO A 524 -3.34 24.32 -5.88
C PRO A 524 -2.70 23.13 -6.63
N ALA A 525 -1.44 22.81 -6.35
CA ALA A 525 -0.78 21.65 -6.96
C ALA A 525 -1.21 20.31 -6.32
N PHE A 526 -1.82 20.36 -5.14
CA PHE A 526 -2.33 19.19 -4.41
C PHE A 526 -3.70 19.58 -3.87
N ASN A 527 -4.78 18.94 -4.31
CA ASN A 527 -6.15 19.30 -3.94
C ASN A 527 -6.94 18.12 -3.39
N TRP A 528 -6.27 16.99 -3.20
CA TRP A 528 -6.78 15.76 -2.64
C TRP A 528 -5.81 15.35 -1.53
N ASN A 529 -6.29 15.40 -0.28
CA ASN A 529 -5.51 15.01 0.88
C ASN A 529 -5.94 13.63 1.36
N HIS A 530 -4.99 12.84 1.79
CA HIS A 530 -5.23 11.56 2.46
C HIS A 530 -4.26 11.37 3.63
N GLY A 531 -4.41 10.24 4.30
CA GLY A 531 -3.65 9.82 5.47
C GLY A 531 -4.33 10.05 6.82
N ASP A 532 -5.16 11.10 6.94
CA ASP A 532 -5.90 11.37 8.17
C ASP A 532 -7.02 10.36 8.47
N ILE A 533 -7.61 10.47 9.67
CA ILE A 533 -8.79 9.69 10.07
C ILE A 533 -10.06 10.43 9.63
N ALA A 534 -10.59 10.05 8.46
CA ALA A 534 -11.85 10.53 7.92
C ALA A 534 -12.52 9.44 7.07
N PRO A 535 -13.86 9.29 7.12
CA PRO A 535 -14.55 8.26 6.36
C PRO A 535 -14.26 8.27 4.85
N GLU A 536 -14.19 9.45 4.23
CA GLU A 536 -13.87 9.64 2.82
C GLU A 536 -12.44 9.20 2.46
N ILE A 537 -11.51 9.21 3.43
CA ILE A 537 -10.13 8.78 3.24
C ILE A 537 -9.98 7.28 3.51
N ASN A 538 -10.54 6.81 4.63
CA ASN A 538 -10.28 5.45 5.12
C ASN A 538 -11.30 4.41 4.67
N THR A 539 -12.38 4.80 3.97
CA THR A 539 -13.41 3.88 3.48
C THR A 539 -13.32 3.77 1.96
N THR A 540 -12.92 2.61 1.47
CA THR A 540 -12.75 2.27 0.06
C THR A 540 -13.79 1.22 -0.37
N TRP A 541 -13.48 0.46 -1.41
CA TRP A 541 -14.32 -0.60 -1.96
C TRP A 541 -13.46 -1.78 -2.41
N LEU A 542 -14.04 -2.99 -2.36
CA LEU A 542 -13.37 -4.22 -2.78
C LEU A 542 -14.30 -5.07 -3.66
N GLY A 543 -13.93 -5.21 -4.92
CA GLY A 543 -14.56 -6.09 -5.89
C GLY A 543 -13.88 -7.45 -5.96
N ILE A 544 -14.64 -8.53 -5.75
CA ILE A 544 -14.16 -9.92 -5.87
C ILE A 544 -15.07 -10.68 -6.82
N VAL A 545 -14.49 -11.32 -7.83
CA VAL A 545 -15.18 -12.16 -8.80
C VAL A 545 -14.37 -13.44 -8.99
N GLY A 546 -15.01 -14.61 -9.02
CA GLY A 546 -14.33 -15.85 -9.38
C GLY A 546 -15.10 -17.11 -9.02
N PRO A 547 -14.48 -18.28 -9.20
CA PRO A 547 -15.00 -19.54 -8.68
C PRO A 547 -15.25 -19.42 -7.17
N ASP A 548 -16.35 -20.00 -6.68
CA ASP A 548 -16.77 -20.01 -5.28
C ASP A 548 -17.01 -18.64 -4.61
N VAL A 549 -17.00 -17.55 -5.38
CA VAL A 549 -17.43 -16.23 -4.92
C VAL A 549 -18.94 -16.07 -5.15
N ARG A 550 -19.67 -15.67 -4.12
CA ARG A 550 -21.10 -15.37 -4.20
C ARG A 550 -21.31 -14.13 -5.06
N ASN A 551 -22.35 -14.15 -5.88
CA ASN A 551 -22.82 -12.94 -6.55
C ASN A 551 -23.83 -12.23 -5.66
N LEU A 552 -23.38 -11.21 -4.93
CA LEU A 552 -24.21 -10.39 -4.05
C LEU A 552 -24.50 -9.00 -4.64
N GLY A 553 -23.95 -8.69 -5.82
CA GLY A 553 -23.93 -7.33 -6.34
C GLY A 553 -23.11 -6.41 -5.43
N ALA A 554 -23.56 -5.17 -5.26
CA ALA A 554 -22.95 -4.21 -4.34
C ALA A 554 -23.58 -4.32 -2.94
N THR A 555 -22.76 -4.36 -1.90
CA THR A 555 -23.21 -4.46 -0.50
C THR A 555 -22.26 -3.76 0.46
N GLY A 556 -22.82 -2.99 1.41
CA GLY A 556 -22.11 -2.43 2.57
C GLY A 556 -22.39 -3.22 3.85
N GLY A 557 -22.83 -4.48 3.73
CA GLY A 557 -23.22 -5.31 4.89
C GLY A 557 -22.07 -6.08 5.55
N VAL A 558 -20.84 -5.93 5.05
CA VAL A 558 -19.66 -6.63 5.55
C VAL A 558 -18.54 -5.61 5.71
N TRP A 559 -18.09 -5.43 6.95
CA TRP A 559 -16.94 -4.59 7.26
C TRP A 559 -15.66 -5.39 7.04
N THR A 560 -14.78 -4.89 6.18
CA THR A 560 -13.49 -5.50 5.85
C THR A 560 -12.40 -4.43 5.80
N ASP A 561 -11.14 -4.83 5.83
CA ASP A 561 -10.04 -3.94 5.49
C ASP A 561 -9.03 -4.62 4.54
N HIS A 562 -8.00 -3.87 4.16
CA HIS A 562 -7.00 -4.30 3.16
C HIS A 562 -6.28 -5.59 3.55
N SER A 563 -6.07 -5.83 4.84
CA SER A 563 -5.39 -7.04 5.31
C SER A 563 -6.19 -8.32 5.00
N ASP A 564 -7.50 -8.22 4.76
CA ASP A 564 -8.38 -9.36 4.44
C ASP A 564 -8.22 -9.86 2.99
N ILE A 565 -7.60 -9.07 2.09
CA ILE A 565 -7.46 -9.40 0.66
C ILE A 565 -6.57 -10.63 0.46
N ARG A 566 -5.37 -10.63 1.05
CA ARG A 566 -4.39 -11.73 0.93
C ARG A 566 -4.94 -13.08 1.39
N PRO A 567 -5.44 -13.24 2.63
CA PRO A 567 -6.00 -14.52 3.08
C PRO A 567 -7.23 -14.97 2.28
N THR A 568 -8.04 -14.02 1.78
CA THR A 568 -9.16 -14.35 0.88
C THR A 568 -8.66 -14.91 -0.45
N LEU A 569 -7.61 -14.32 -1.02
CA LEU A 569 -6.99 -14.83 -2.25
C LEU A 569 -6.36 -16.21 -2.03
N MET A 570 -5.71 -16.45 -0.87
CA MET A 570 -5.16 -17.76 -0.52
C MET A 570 -6.27 -18.81 -0.43
N ALA A 571 -7.37 -18.50 0.24
CA ALA A 571 -8.53 -19.39 0.35
C ALA A 571 -9.13 -19.73 -1.02
N LEU A 572 -9.36 -18.73 -1.89
CA LEU A 572 -9.92 -18.94 -3.23
C LEU A 572 -9.02 -19.78 -4.13
N THR A 573 -7.71 -19.63 -4.00
CA THR A 573 -6.73 -20.35 -4.82
C THR A 573 -6.31 -21.69 -4.21
N GLY A 574 -6.82 -22.05 -3.03
CA GLY A 574 -6.44 -23.26 -2.31
C GLY A 574 -4.96 -23.27 -1.89
N LEU A 575 -4.34 -22.09 -1.80
CA LEU A 575 -2.97 -21.90 -1.35
C LEU A 575 -2.94 -21.39 0.09
N ARG A 576 -1.73 -21.24 0.62
CA ARG A 576 -1.49 -20.68 1.95
C ARG A 576 -0.15 -19.98 1.99
N ASP A 577 -0.06 -18.99 2.85
CA ASP A 577 1.21 -18.42 3.29
C ASP A 577 1.80 -19.23 4.46
N ASP A 578 3.10 -19.10 4.66
CA ASP A 578 3.83 -19.77 5.76
C ASP A 578 3.92 -18.90 7.04
N TYR A 579 3.12 -17.85 7.12
CA TYR A 579 3.01 -16.93 8.25
C TYR A 579 1.53 -16.65 8.57
N ALA A 580 1.27 -16.15 9.77
CA ALA A 580 -0.08 -15.76 10.18
C ALA A 580 -0.39 -14.34 9.71
N HIS A 581 -1.60 -14.14 9.15
CA HIS A 581 -2.09 -12.83 8.75
C HIS A 581 -2.67 -12.04 9.94
N GLN A 582 -2.85 -10.73 9.76
CA GLN A 582 -3.69 -9.86 10.63
C GLN A 582 -5.04 -9.51 9.99
N GLY A 583 -5.24 -9.91 8.73
CA GLY A 583 -6.56 -10.03 8.12
C GLY A 583 -7.05 -11.46 8.10
N ARG A 584 -8.27 -11.66 7.61
CA ARG A 584 -8.96 -12.96 7.59
C ARG A 584 -9.57 -13.25 6.22
N PRO A 585 -9.84 -14.52 5.87
CA PRO A 585 -10.65 -14.82 4.69
C PRO A 585 -12.07 -14.21 4.83
N ILE A 586 -12.56 -13.55 3.78
CA ILE A 586 -13.88 -12.90 3.77
C ILE A 586 -14.97 -13.97 3.52
N SER A 587 -15.24 -14.82 4.50
CA SER A 587 -16.18 -15.93 4.39
C SER A 587 -17.63 -15.53 4.09
N GLU A 588 -18.02 -14.27 4.25
CA GLU A 588 -19.34 -13.75 3.90
C GLU A 588 -19.57 -13.74 2.39
N VAL A 589 -18.50 -13.56 1.60
CA VAL A 589 -18.55 -13.53 0.12
C VAL A 589 -18.21 -14.89 -0.51
N LEU A 590 -17.77 -15.87 0.27
CA LEU A 590 -17.48 -17.23 -0.22
C LEU A 590 -18.74 -18.09 -0.20
N ALA A 591 -18.78 -19.10 -1.07
CA ALA A 591 -19.91 -20.04 -1.19
C ALA A 591 -20.16 -20.82 0.11
N GLU A 592 -19.10 -21.22 0.80
CA GLU A 592 -19.17 -21.79 2.14
C GLU A 592 -19.04 -20.67 3.19
N SER A 593 -20.06 -20.53 4.04
CA SER A 593 -20.11 -19.48 5.05
C SER A 593 -20.70 -20.02 6.36
N SER A 594 -20.13 -19.60 7.49
CA SER A 594 -20.59 -19.97 8.83
C SER A 594 -20.97 -18.72 9.62
N GLN A 595 -22.19 -18.69 10.16
CA GLN A 595 -22.65 -17.56 10.97
C GLN A 595 -21.75 -17.31 12.20
N GLY A 596 -21.31 -18.37 12.87
CA GLY A 596 -20.42 -18.26 14.03
C GLY A 596 -19.05 -17.69 13.66
N SER A 597 -18.49 -18.10 12.53
CA SER A 597 -17.23 -17.52 12.01
C SER A 597 -17.40 -16.06 11.58
N ASN A 598 -18.49 -15.72 10.88
CA ASN A 598 -18.73 -14.33 10.45
C ASN A 598 -18.92 -13.39 11.66
N GLN A 599 -19.59 -13.85 12.73
CA GLN A 599 -19.70 -13.07 13.97
C GLN A 599 -18.36 -12.87 14.68
N LEU A 600 -17.52 -13.90 14.71
CA LEU A 600 -16.17 -13.81 15.25
C LEU A 600 -15.32 -12.84 14.41
N ALA A 601 -15.39 -12.94 13.08
CA ALA A 601 -14.69 -12.06 12.15
C ALA A 601 -15.09 -10.61 12.32
N ALA A 602 -16.39 -10.32 12.45
CA ALA A 602 -16.88 -8.96 12.69
C ALA A 602 -16.30 -8.35 13.98
N VAL A 603 -16.25 -9.11 15.09
CA VAL A 603 -15.63 -8.63 16.34
C VAL A 603 -14.11 -8.50 16.19
N TYR A 604 -13.46 -9.47 15.55
CA TYR A 604 -12.03 -9.47 15.29
C TYR A 604 -11.59 -8.20 14.57
N LYS A 605 -12.29 -7.82 13.48
CA LYS A 605 -11.98 -6.60 12.74
C LYS A 605 -12.13 -5.35 13.59
N GLN A 606 -13.19 -5.26 14.41
CA GLN A 606 -13.40 -4.08 15.27
C GLN A 606 -12.38 -3.95 16.40
N ILE A 607 -11.76 -5.03 16.86
CA ILE A 607 -10.68 -4.97 17.87
C ILE A 607 -9.28 -4.82 17.26
N ASN A 608 -9.05 -5.30 16.04
CA ASN A 608 -7.70 -5.44 15.47
C ASN A 608 -7.38 -4.44 14.38
N ALA A 609 -8.36 -3.99 13.59
CA ALA A 609 -8.10 -3.09 12.48
C ALA A 609 -7.67 -1.69 12.95
N PRO A 610 -6.73 -1.01 12.26
CA PRO A 610 -6.30 0.33 12.63
C PRO A 610 -7.41 1.39 12.64
N VAL A 611 -8.48 1.19 11.86
CA VAL A 611 -9.69 2.03 11.84
C VAL A 611 -10.94 1.29 12.37
N GLY A 612 -10.75 0.18 13.09
CA GLY A 612 -11.80 -0.48 13.84
C GLY A 612 -12.21 0.33 15.08
N GLN A 613 -13.37 0.01 15.66
CA GLN A 613 -13.91 0.73 16.82
C GLN A 613 -12.89 0.87 17.98
N LEU A 614 -12.11 -0.18 18.29
CA LEU A 614 -11.14 -0.13 19.37
C LEU A 614 -10.14 1.02 19.19
N SER A 615 -9.55 1.13 17.99
CA SER A 615 -8.56 2.17 17.65
C SER A 615 -9.19 3.57 17.59
N LEU A 616 -10.39 3.70 17.03
CA LEU A 616 -11.08 4.99 16.92
C LEU A 616 -11.56 5.53 18.28
N ASP A 617 -11.91 4.65 19.22
CA ASP A 617 -12.26 5.03 20.57
C ASP A 617 -11.00 5.26 21.44
N SER A 618 -9.96 4.42 21.32
CA SER A 618 -8.70 4.60 22.07
C SER A 618 -8.02 5.91 21.72
N ILE A 619 -7.98 6.31 20.44
CA ILE A 619 -7.30 7.55 20.05
C ILE A 619 -7.99 8.80 20.61
N ARG A 620 -9.31 8.78 20.80
CA ARG A 620 -10.05 9.84 21.50
C ARG A 620 -9.64 9.92 22.97
N PHE A 621 -9.53 8.78 23.63
CA PHE A 621 -9.05 8.68 25.01
C PHE A 621 -7.60 9.16 25.13
N ALA A 622 -6.70 8.68 24.26
CA ALA A 622 -5.30 9.06 24.19
C ALA A 622 -5.14 10.56 23.96
N THR A 623 -5.85 11.13 22.98
CA THR A 623 -5.80 12.57 22.68
C THR A 623 -6.13 13.42 23.92
N ARG A 624 -7.20 13.07 24.66
CA ARG A 624 -7.56 13.80 25.90
C ARG A 624 -6.48 13.69 26.97
N ALA A 625 -5.90 12.51 27.14
CA ALA A 625 -4.83 12.29 28.10
C ALA A 625 -3.55 13.04 27.71
N MET A 626 -3.19 13.03 26.42
CA MET A 626 -2.03 13.74 25.88
C MET A 626 -2.14 15.25 26.08
N LEU A 627 -3.34 15.82 25.96
CA LEU A 627 -3.60 17.25 26.20
C LEU A 627 -3.64 17.63 27.69
N SER A 628 -3.68 16.67 28.61
CA SER A 628 -3.72 16.96 30.06
C SER A 628 -2.42 17.61 30.55
N ASN A 629 -2.58 18.55 31.49
CA ASN A 629 -1.50 19.22 32.22
C ASN A 629 -1.56 18.94 33.73
N SER A 630 -2.16 17.80 34.12
CA SER A 630 -2.24 17.37 35.52
C SER A 630 -0.86 17.39 36.20
N ALA A 631 -0.83 17.65 37.52
CA ALA A 631 0.42 17.72 38.26
C ALA A 631 1.23 16.42 38.12
N GLY A 632 2.47 16.54 37.64
CA GLY A 632 3.34 15.39 37.40
C GLY A 632 2.87 14.44 36.28
N ASP A 633 2.05 14.92 35.35
CA ASP A 633 1.50 14.14 34.22
C ASP A 633 0.74 12.86 34.66
N GLN A 634 0.15 12.86 35.87
CA GLN A 634 -0.57 11.70 36.43
C GLN A 634 -1.71 11.19 35.56
N THR A 635 -2.50 12.09 34.95
CA THR A 635 -3.58 11.69 34.02
C THR A 635 -3.00 10.98 32.81
N TYR A 636 -1.92 11.51 32.25
CA TYR A 636 -1.25 10.92 31.08
C TYR A 636 -0.66 9.55 31.42
N ALA A 637 0.13 9.45 32.49
CA ALA A 637 0.75 8.18 32.89
C ALA A 637 -0.28 7.08 33.20
N SER A 638 -1.44 7.45 33.76
CA SER A 638 -2.53 6.50 34.01
C SER A 638 -3.19 6.04 32.71
N ALA A 639 -3.37 6.94 31.74
CA ALA A 639 -3.93 6.62 30.43
C ALA A 639 -2.97 5.76 29.60
N ASP A 640 -1.68 6.09 29.57
CA ASP A 640 -0.63 5.31 28.90
C ASP A 640 -0.58 3.86 29.42
N ALA A 641 -0.63 3.67 30.74
CA ALA A 641 -0.73 2.34 31.34
C ALA A 641 -2.03 1.61 30.97
N THR A 642 -3.15 2.34 30.81
CA THR A 642 -4.44 1.77 30.41
C THR A 642 -4.42 1.32 28.94
N ILE A 643 -3.87 2.13 28.05
CA ILE A 643 -3.69 1.80 26.63
C ILE A 643 -2.76 0.60 26.48
N ALA A 644 -1.69 0.52 27.28
CA ALA A 644 -0.80 -0.65 27.28
C ALA A 644 -1.52 -1.94 27.69
N ASP A 645 -2.44 -1.90 28.67
CA ASP A 645 -3.29 -3.05 29.04
C ASP A 645 -4.25 -3.44 27.90
N TRP A 646 -4.92 -2.45 27.30
CA TRP A 646 -5.80 -2.70 26.15
C TRP A 646 -5.04 -3.32 24.98
N ASN A 647 -3.84 -2.83 24.66
CA ASN A 647 -3.01 -3.40 23.61
C ASN A 647 -2.66 -4.87 23.91
N ALA A 648 -2.22 -5.19 25.14
CA ALA A 648 -1.88 -6.57 25.50
C ALA A 648 -3.09 -7.53 25.41
N ARG A 649 -4.28 -7.05 25.83
CA ARG A 649 -5.53 -7.82 25.72
C ARG A 649 -5.98 -7.98 24.27
N ARG A 650 -5.88 -6.91 23.46
CA ARG A 650 -6.13 -6.95 22.02
C ARG A 650 -5.24 -7.98 21.36
N ASP A 651 -3.92 -7.91 21.55
CA ASP A 651 -2.96 -8.83 20.92
C ASP A 651 -3.28 -10.29 21.26
N SER A 652 -3.58 -10.56 22.54
CA SER A 652 -3.93 -11.91 23.00
C SER A 652 -5.25 -12.42 22.41
N LEU A 653 -6.28 -11.58 22.33
CA LEU A 653 -7.57 -11.95 21.75
C LEU A 653 -7.46 -12.12 20.23
N ALA A 654 -6.82 -11.18 19.54
CA ALA A 654 -6.62 -11.19 18.11
C ALA A 654 -5.89 -12.47 17.66
N ALA A 655 -4.83 -12.88 18.37
CA ALA A 655 -4.10 -14.12 18.09
C ALA A 655 -4.98 -15.39 18.22
N GLN A 656 -5.86 -15.44 19.24
CA GLN A 656 -6.80 -16.55 19.40
C GLN A 656 -7.89 -16.54 18.33
N MET A 657 -8.45 -15.36 18.04
CA MET A 657 -9.51 -15.21 17.03
C MET A 657 -9.01 -15.60 15.63
N ILE A 658 -7.83 -15.11 15.24
CA ILE A 658 -7.31 -15.40 13.89
C ILE A 658 -6.99 -16.88 13.70
N THR A 659 -6.53 -17.57 14.74
CA THR A 659 -6.31 -19.03 14.71
C THR A 659 -7.60 -19.81 14.37
N LEU A 660 -8.77 -19.29 14.72
CA LEU A 660 -10.07 -19.89 14.41
C LEU A 660 -10.68 -19.43 13.07
N LEU A 661 -10.25 -18.27 12.56
CA LEU A 661 -10.76 -17.64 11.35
C LEU A 661 -9.93 -17.98 10.12
N ASP A 662 -8.61 -18.03 10.26
CA ASP A 662 -7.69 -18.30 9.17
C ASP A 662 -7.60 -19.80 8.93
N SER A 663 -8.54 -20.30 8.11
CA SER A 663 -8.49 -21.69 7.63
C SER A 663 -7.30 -21.96 6.70
N THR A 664 -6.60 -20.93 6.24
CA THR A 664 -5.42 -21.07 5.37
C THR A 664 -4.11 -21.21 6.18
N ALA A 665 -4.12 -20.83 7.45
CA ALA A 665 -2.96 -20.95 8.34
C ALA A 665 -2.46 -22.41 8.50
N PRO A 666 -1.14 -22.62 8.67
CA PRO A 666 -0.60 -23.93 9.04
C PRO A 666 -1.23 -24.50 10.33
N GLY A 667 -1.90 -25.65 10.23
CA GLY A 667 -2.48 -26.36 11.40
C GLY A 667 -3.94 -26.01 11.72
N SER A 668 -4.63 -25.26 10.85
CA SER A 668 -6.07 -25.01 10.95
C SER A 668 -6.87 -26.34 10.90
N GLY A 669 -7.90 -26.51 11.74
CA GLY A 669 -8.65 -27.77 11.70
C GLY A 669 -9.68 -28.09 12.76
N GLN A 670 -9.97 -27.23 13.76
CA GLN A 670 -11.08 -27.50 14.69
C GLN A 670 -11.93 -26.27 14.97
N HIS A 671 -13.23 -26.38 14.66
CA HIS A 671 -14.24 -25.38 15.00
C HIS A 671 -14.86 -25.73 16.35
N ASN A 672 -14.56 -24.94 17.38
CA ASN A 672 -15.23 -25.00 18.67
C ASN A 672 -16.18 -23.81 18.81
N GLU A 673 -17.47 -24.00 18.56
CA GLU A 673 -18.48 -22.93 18.65
C GLU A 673 -18.55 -22.31 20.06
N SER A 674 -18.24 -23.06 21.11
CA SER A 674 -18.17 -22.52 22.48
C SER A 674 -16.98 -21.57 22.65
N GLU A 675 -15.86 -21.86 21.99
CA GLU A 675 -14.66 -21.02 22.03
C GLU A 675 -14.88 -19.73 21.25
N LYS A 676 -15.48 -19.81 20.05
CA LYS A 676 -15.88 -18.63 19.26
C LYS A 676 -16.81 -17.72 20.07
N ALA A 677 -17.84 -18.28 20.71
CA ALA A 677 -18.77 -17.51 21.55
C ALA A 677 -18.06 -16.82 22.73
N SER A 678 -17.11 -17.50 23.37
CA SER A 678 -16.30 -16.93 24.46
C SER A 678 -15.44 -15.76 23.97
N LEU A 679 -14.74 -15.92 22.85
CA LEU A 679 -13.90 -14.88 22.27
C LEU A 679 -14.73 -13.67 21.80
N ILE A 680 -15.89 -13.90 21.17
CA ILE A 680 -16.84 -12.85 20.80
C ILE A 680 -17.25 -12.02 22.03
N ALA A 681 -17.58 -12.68 23.15
CA ALA A 681 -17.97 -12.01 24.37
C ALA A 681 -16.82 -11.16 24.96
N GLN A 682 -15.60 -11.71 24.99
CA GLN A 682 -14.41 -10.99 25.48
C GLN A 682 -14.03 -9.80 24.59
N GLY A 683 -14.08 -9.96 23.26
CA GLY A 683 -13.84 -8.86 22.32
C GLY A 683 -14.86 -7.74 22.47
N ARG A 684 -16.17 -8.07 22.57
CA ARG A 684 -17.22 -7.08 22.84
C ARG A 684 -17.06 -6.38 24.19
N GLN A 685 -16.59 -7.09 25.21
CA GLN A 685 -16.28 -6.49 26.50
C GLN A 685 -15.15 -5.47 26.39
N LEU A 686 -14.06 -5.82 25.69
CA LEU A 686 -12.96 -4.89 25.44
C LEU A 686 -13.44 -3.65 24.68
N LEU A 687 -14.22 -3.82 23.60
CA LEU A 687 -14.80 -2.70 22.85
C LEU A 687 -15.67 -1.79 23.74
N ALA A 688 -16.54 -2.37 24.56
CA ALA A 688 -17.40 -1.59 25.45
C ALA A 688 -16.62 -0.82 26.52
N GLU A 689 -15.52 -1.40 27.03
CA GLU A 689 -14.64 -0.76 28.00
C GLU A 689 -13.91 0.45 27.40
N VAL A 690 -13.30 0.28 26.22
CA VAL A 690 -12.60 1.36 25.51
C VAL A 690 -13.58 2.46 25.12
N HIS A 691 -14.76 2.09 24.61
CA HIS A 691 -15.82 3.05 24.26
C HIS A 691 -16.29 3.89 25.47
N ALA A 692 -16.44 3.26 26.63
CA ALA A 692 -16.81 3.96 27.86
C ALA A 692 -15.73 4.93 28.33
N ALA A 693 -14.46 4.62 28.10
CA ALA A 693 -13.34 5.50 28.39
C ALA A 693 -13.17 6.64 27.36
N ALA A 694 -13.63 6.43 26.12
CA ALA A 694 -13.60 7.39 25.01
C ALA A 694 -14.77 8.38 24.99
N SER A 695 -15.90 8.00 25.60
CA SER A 695 -17.04 8.90 25.88
C SER A 695 -16.64 9.99 26.88
#